data_AF-A0A9E3VPZ7-F1
#
_entry.id   AF-A0A9E3VPZ7-F1
#
_cell.length_a   1.000
_cell.length_b   1.000
_cell.length_c   1.000
_cell.angle_alpha   90.00
_cell.angle_beta   90.00
_cell.angle_gamma   90.00
#
_symmetry.space_group_name_H-M   'P 1'
#
loop_
_entity.id
_entity.type
_entity.pdbx_description
1 polymer ?
#
loop_
_entity_poly.entity_id
_entity_poly.type
_entity_poly.pdbx_seq_one_letter_code
_entity_poly.pdbx_strand_id
1 'polypeptide(L)'
;MLRIVMTFLLAATISLTAAHAKTKRILIVGDSWAMSLSAENHDGFPASDVFDQTLAENGLADVETQGKVTAWGGRKASQWAKPENLALITQELTAYPSIDIVHLIIGGNDFLTAVQDPAFITKTPEERAAVWDGIKANVKKIVDTCLAVRNTIRVVIADYDYLDPVAAAKFWHFDFHGATVTQLNQWFVELGNKKKEIADATDRCEYLNNWGVLQYWFGAPAKSVTLPGGDINSPMPAGISPDGIHPNDAAHKKLLENAINKFYKGWLKTSVSGVDVDGAVLATDYYLPGAGTYPVILARTPYGKATLGNASSGEARKWLQDGYAFVAQDIRGTNGSTGTGAQLFESDGWGEKRDADATVQWILAQPWCNGKVGTVGFSAPGVTSMLAASACPDLSSQIIENACCDFYSDFVYQGGVFRKSDVMSLPWDNTGTWRSHPSKDTYWNAYDGVAHAPETTSSGFLLTGWFDMFQKGAIEGFMARQHSGAAGATGKQHLVIDPRTHAGGMGQLTFPSSDLPGGRTAARRTFQNYYMKNTGAGLGFTVKYYIMGASDEAGAPGNEWRTANDWPPFPTTARVYRLGTSERLASGEQTLPTGSYTFAFDPANPVPTLGGANLALPAGPMDQRAIGARNDILKFYTEPLAAPLEVTGHVLLRLQISSTAVDTDFTAKLVDVYPDGREMLFLDGIQRVKYRDSFETPSLLTPGTSDDLTIDLWYTSLVFNTGHRIGIHVSSSNFPRFEVNPNNGQDLPDPAKAPLVIANNTVYVGGAHLSALELPIPSSFDQDGDGLSESQENNLGTDPSRADTDADGTQDGSDTFPLNPRGASDSDSDGIGDEWEYRYFGNLSAVDGTSDYDGNGETDLAAFLTDKNPLENIPVAVDRHKVILSLVLLFASIGFGIILQLRKFRLGVAKAGL
;
A
#
# COMPACT_ATOMS: atom_id res chain seq x y z
N MET A 1 -28.94 33.00 54.77
CA MET A 1 -27.71 32.52 54.09
C MET A 1 -27.27 31.11 54.55
N LEU A 2 -28.17 30.27 55.09
CA LEU A 2 -27.88 28.87 55.46
C LEU A 2 -29.03 27.90 55.08
N ARG A 3 -29.79 28.22 54.03
CA ARG A 3 -30.94 27.42 53.56
C ARG A 3 -31.01 27.20 52.05
N ILE A 4 -30.02 27.66 51.28
CA ILE A 4 -29.92 27.46 49.81
C ILE A 4 -28.80 26.47 49.45
N VAL A 5 -27.94 26.10 50.42
CA VAL A 5 -26.80 25.18 50.21
C VAL A 5 -27.18 23.70 50.40
N MET A 6 -28.39 23.40 50.88
CA MET A 6 -28.80 22.02 51.21
C MET A 6 -29.65 21.34 50.13
N THR A 7 -30.01 22.04 49.05
CA THR A 7 -30.81 21.48 47.93
C THR A 7 -29.94 21.07 46.73
N PHE A 8 -28.66 21.42 46.71
CA PHE A 8 -27.73 21.08 45.60
C PHE A 8 -26.81 19.88 45.88
N LEU A 9 -26.86 19.29 47.07
CA LEU A 9 -26.02 18.15 47.47
C LEU A 9 -26.76 16.80 47.53
N LEU A 10 -28.01 16.73 47.04
CA LEU A 10 -28.78 15.49 46.93
C LEU A 10 -29.05 15.05 45.48
N ALA A 11 -28.28 15.57 44.52
CA ALA A 11 -28.32 15.17 43.11
C ALA A 11 -27.01 14.51 42.61
N ALA A 12 -26.09 14.16 43.52
CA ALA A 12 -24.77 13.61 43.19
C ALA A 12 -24.44 12.25 43.84
N THR A 13 -25.40 11.60 44.48
CA THR A 13 -25.27 10.21 44.97
C THR A 13 -26.58 9.46 44.84
N ILE A 14 -27.09 9.39 43.62
CA ILE A 14 -27.77 8.18 43.17
C ILE A 14 -26.90 7.67 42.03
N SER A 15 -25.87 6.90 42.39
CA SER A 15 -25.47 5.80 41.52
C SER A 15 -26.73 4.98 41.33
N LEU A 16 -27.47 5.28 40.26
CA LEU A 16 -28.41 4.35 39.69
C LEU A 16 -27.53 3.21 39.18
N THR A 17 -27.24 2.26 40.06
CA THR A 17 -27.41 0.86 39.70
C THR A 17 -28.88 0.70 39.29
N ALA A 18 -29.24 1.24 38.11
CA ALA A 18 -30.27 0.61 37.33
C ALA A 18 -29.68 -0.77 37.08
N ALA A 19 -30.16 -1.76 37.83
CA ALA A 19 -30.05 -3.14 37.39
C ALA A 19 -30.57 -3.11 35.95
N HIS A 20 -29.64 -3.19 34.98
CA HIS A 20 -30.03 -3.22 33.58
C HIS A 20 -30.97 -4.41 33.47
N ALA A 21 -32.23 -4.15 33.10
CA ALA A 21 -33.18 -5.22 32.89
C ALA A 21 -32.55 -6.15 31.85
N LYS A 22 -32.40 -7.44 32.18
CA LYS A 22 -31.83 -8.39 31.25
C LYS A 22 -32.66 -8.39 29.98
N THR A 23 -32.00 -8.45 28.83
CA THR A 23 -32.66 -8.45 27.53
C THR A 23 -32.57 -9.83 26.91
N LYS A 24 -33.71 -10.38 26.49
CA LYS A 24 -33.76 -11.65 25.75
C LYS A 24 -33.10 -11.48 24.39
N ARG A 25 -31.91 -12.05 24.22
CA ARG A 25 -31.14 -11.99 22.96
C ARG A 25 -30.95 -13.35 22.30
N ILE A 26 -31.07 -14.43 23.08
CA ILE A 26 -30.79 -15.80 22.61
C ILE A 26 -32.05 -16.65 22.74
N LEU A 27 -32.52 -17.23 21.63
CA LEU A 27 -33.57 -18.26 21.64
C LEU A 27 -32.91 -19.64 21.65
N ILE A 28 -33.24 -20.46 22.65
CA ILE A 28 -32.83 -21.86 22.72
C ILE A 28 -33.89 -22.68 21.99
N VAL A 29 -33.47 -23.42 20.96
CA VAL A 29 -34.34 -24.29 20.17
C VAL A 29 -33.77 -25.70 20.23
N GLY A 30 -34.58 -26.71 20.51
CA GLY A 30 -34.06 -28.06 20.48
C GLY A 30 -34.83 -29.14 21.21
N ASP A 31 -34.11 -30.22 21.47
CA ASP A 31 -34.59 -31.42 22.16
C ASP A 31 -34.31 -31.39 23.67
N SER A 32 -34.18 -32.57 24.31
CA SER A 32 -34.01 -32.66 25.76
C SER A 32 -32.68 -32.09 26.26
N TRP A 33 -31.64 -32.02 25.41
CA TRP A 33 -30.41 -31.32 25.75
C TRP A 33 -30.59 -29.80 25.75
N ALA A 34 -31.34 -29.25 24.79
CA ALA A 34 -31.72 -27.84 24.82
C ALA A 34 -32.56 -27.51 26.07
N MET A 35 -33.52 -28.39 26.40
CA MET A 35 -34.40 -28.22 27.57
C MET A 35 -33.59 -28.16 28.86
N SER A 36 -32.55 -28.98 29.00
CA SER A 36 -31.67 -29.02 30.18
C SER A 36 -30.80 -27.77 30.39
N LEU A 37 -30.84 -26.79 29.48
CA LEU A 37 -30.12 -25.52 29.58
C LEU A 37 -31.00 -24.34 29.97
N SER A 38 -32.34 -24.48 29.93
CA SER A 38 -33.26 -23.37 30.11
C SER A 38 -33.75 -23.23 31.55
N ALA A 39 -33.85 -21.98 32.01
CA ALA A 39 -34.36 -21.62 33.33
C ALA A 39 -35.89 -21.85 33.50
N GLU A 40 -36.63 -22.11 32.42
CA GLU A 40 -38.09 -22.24 32.43
C GLU A 40 -38.54 -23.64 31.99
N ASN A 41 -39.07 -24.43 32.94
CA ASN A 41 -39.36 -25.86 32.78
C ASN A 41 -40.70 -26.21 32.13
N HIS A 42 -40.70 -27.35 31.42
CA HIS A 42 -41.85 -28.22 31.16
C HIS A 42 -41.47 -29.69 31.46
N ASP A 43 -42.46 -30.55 31.77
CA ASP A 43 -42.34 -32.02 31.87
C ASP A 43 -41.46 -32.64 32.99
N GLY A 44 -41.27 -31.95 34.12
CA GLY A 44 -40.81 -32.59 35.38
C GLY A 44 -39.29 -32.78 35.57
N PHE A 45 -38.46 -32.24 34.66
CA PHE A 45 -37.01 -32.09 34.88
C PHE A 45 -36.70 -30.95 35.87
N PRO A 46 -35.51 -30.87 36.51
CA PRO A 46 -35.11 -29.69 37.30
C PRO A 46 -34.74 -28.52 36.37
N ALA A 47 -35.24 -27.31 36.64
CA ALA A 47 -34.86 -26.12 35.87
C ALA A 47 -33.39 -25.81 36.14
N SER A 48 -32.61 -25.53 35.08
CA SER A 48 -31.22 -25.12 35.19
C SER A 48 -31.06 -23.72 34.60
N ASP A 49 -30.61 -22.77 35.41
CA ASP A 49 -30.27 -21.41 34.98
C ASP A 49 -28.82 -21.34 34.43
N VAL A 50 -28.24 -22.49 34.08
CA VAL A 50 -26.82 -22.59 33.73
C VAL A 50 -26.46 -21.76 32.50
N PHE A 51 -27.35 -21.59 31.52
CA PHE A 51 -27.07 -20.78 30.34
C PHE A 51 -26.88 -19.31 30.71
N ASP A 52 -27.86 -18.71 31.38
CA ASP A 52 -27.80 -17.30 31.78
C ASP A 52 -26.72 -17.05 32.84
N GLN A 53 -26.46 -18.01 33.74
CA GLN A 53 -25.32 -17.95 34.64
C GLN A 53 -23.99 -17.95 33.89
N THR A 54 -23.82 -18.81 32.88
CA THR A 54 -22.58 -18.86 32.08
C THR A 54 -22.38 -17.56 31.29
N LEU A 55 -23.45 -17.00 30.73
CA LEU A 55 -23.42 -15.69 30.06
C LEU A 55 -22.94 -14.60 31.03
N ALA A 56 -23.53 -14.51 32.22
CA ALA A 56 -23.16 -13.55 33.24
C ALA A 56 -21.70 -13.72 33.69
N GLU A 57 -21.26 -14.96 33.96
CA GLU A 57 -19.87 -15.31 34.31
C GLU A 57 -18.87 -14.94 33.20
N ASN A 58 -19.34 -14.79 31.96
CA ASN A 58 -18.53 -14.45 30.80
C ASN A 58 -18.72 -13.00 30.31
N GLY A 59 -19.27 -12.11 31.15
CA GLY A 59 -19.37 -10.68 30.86
C GLY A 59 -20.58 -10.26 30.02
N LEU A 60 -21.61 -11.11 29.95
CA LEU A 60 -22.87 -10.87 29.22
C LEU A 60 -24.06 -10.88 30.20
N ALA A 61 -23.91 -10.25 31.36
CA ALA A 61 -24.89 -10.29 32.45
C ALA A 61 -26.21 -9.55 32.14
N ASP A 62 -26.21 -8.69 31.11
CA ASP A 62 -27.36 -7.98 30.56
C ASP A 62 -28.14 -8.81 29.52
N VAL A 63 -27.64 -10.00 29.18
CA VAL A 63 -28.26 -10.91 28.21
C VAL A 63 -29.00 -12.04 28.91
N GLU A 64 -30.19 -12.36 28.41
CA GLU A 64 -31.05 -13.44 28.86
C GLU A 64 -31.42 -14.36 27.70
N THR A 65 -31.65 -15.63 28.02
CA THR A 65 -32.15 -16.64 27.09
C THR A 65 -33.68 -16.76 27.14
N GLN A 66 -34.26 -17.23 26.03
CA GLN A 66 -35.66 -17.63 25.93
C GLN A 66 -35.69 -19.06 25.41
N GLY A 67 -36.34 -19.98 26.13
CA GLY A 67 -36.36 -21.39 25.72
C GLY A 67 -37.67 -22.13 26.02
N LYS A 68 -38.55 -21.53 26.82
CA LYS A 68 -39.72 -22.21 27.42
C LYS A 68 -40.57 -23.00 26.44
N VAL A 69 -40.83 -22.47 25.25
CA VAL A 69 -41.72 -23.08 24.26
C VAL A 69 -40.99 -23.73 23.09
N THR A 70 -39.66 -23.52 23.00
CA THR A 70 -38.82 -23.96 21.86
C THR A 70 -37.75 -24.98 22.23
N ALA A 71 -37.50 -25.21 23.52
CA ALA A 71 -36.61 -26.24 24.03
C ALA A 71 -37.47 -27.33 24.71
N TRP A 72 -37.85 -28.36 23.95
CA TRP A 72 -38.82 -29.35 24.43
C TRP A 72 -38.23 -30.77 24.38
N GLY A 73 -38.17 -31.40 25.55
CA GLY A 73 -37.66 -32.76 25.74
C GLY A 73 -38.35 -33.83 24.89
N GLY A 74 -37.58 -34.86 24.54
CA GLY A 74 -38.05 -36.03 23.78
C GLY A 74 -38.36 -35.78 22.30
N ARG A 75 -38.27 -34.54 21.81
CA ARG A 75 -38.57 -34.21 20.41
C ARG A 75 -37.42 -34.52 19.47
N LYS A 76 -37.77 -34.92 18.27
CA LYS A 76 -36.89 -35.17 17.13
C LYS A 76 -36.86 -33.99 16.16
N ALA A 77 -35.79 -33.86 15.38
CA ALA A 77 -35.68 -32.89 14.29
C ALA A 77 -36.86 -33.01 13.32
N SER A 78 -37.26 -34.24 12.98
CA SER A 78 -38.43 -34.52 12.12
C SER A 78 -39.76 -34.01 12.68
N GLN A 79 -39.90 -33.93 14.01
CA GLN A 79 -41.08 -33.34 14.64
C GLN A 79 -40.99 -31.81 14.65
N TRP A 80 -39.83 -31.24 14.97
CA TRP A 80 -39.60 -29.79 14.89
C TRP A 80 -39.75 -29.23 13.48
N ALA A 81 -39.46 -30.02 12.44
CA ALA A 81 -39.64 -29.67 11.03
C ALA A 81 -41.11 -29.59 10.56
N LYS A 82 -42.08 -29.95 11.42
CA LYS A 82 -43.51 -29.84 11.09
C LYS A 82 -44.01 -28.39 11.24
N PRO A 83 -44.96 -27.94 10.39
CA PRO A 83 -45.42 -26.55 10.36
C PRO A 83 -45.85 -26.00 11.73
N GLU A 84 -46.55 -26.79 12.53
CA GLU A 84 -47.04 -26.39 13.85
C GLU A 84 -45.92 -26.06 14.85
N ASN A 85 -44.74 -26.68 14.72
CA ASN A 85 -43.62 -26.47 15.61
C ASN A 85 -42.67 -25.38 15.10
N LEU A 86 -42.50 -25.30 13.78
CA LEU A 86 -41.86 -24.16 13.14
C LEU A 86 -42.59 -22.85 13.49
N ALA A 87 -43.93 -22.90 13.54
CA ALA A 87 -44.74 -21.76 13.95
C ALA A 87 -44.39 -21.26 15.37
N LEU A 88 -44.16 -22.16 16.34
CA LEU A 88 -43.75 -21.78 17.69
C LEU A 88 -42.43 -21.02 17.70
N ILE A 89 -41.44 -21.47 16.91
CA ILE A 89 -40.15 -20.78 16.78
C ILE A 89 -40.34 -19.38 16.19
N THR A 90 -41.10 -19.27 15.09
CA THR A 90 -41.37 -17.98 14.47
C THR A 90 -42.14 -17.04 15.40
N GLN A 91 -43.11 -17.56 16.18
CA GLN A 91 -43.87 -16.78 17.14
C GLN A 91 -42.98 -16.22 18.25
N GLU A 92 -42.07 -17.01 18.82
CA GLU A 92 -41.12 -16.51 19.82
C GLU A 92 -40.18 -15.46 19.25
N LEU A 93 -39.63 -15.70 18.05
CA LEU A 93 -38.79 -14.73 17.38
C LEU A 93 -39.57 -13.43 17.13
N THR A 94 -40.83 -13.50 16.71
CA THR A 94 -41.68 -12.32 16.52
C THR A 94 -42.04 -11.62 17.83
N ALA A 95 -42.36 -12.38 18.88
CA ALA A 95 -42.74 -11.86 20.20
C ALA A 95 -41.57 -11.18 20.93
N TYR A 96 -40.33 -11.62 20.66
CA TYR A 96 -39.11 -11.04 21.19
C TYR A 96 -38.21 -10.51 20.05
N PRO A 97 -38.48 -9.30 19.54
CA PRO A 97 -37.69 -8.69 18.47
C PRO A 97 -36.20 -8.50 18.81
N SER A 98 -35.88 -8.42 20.11
CA SER A 98 -34.51 -8.30 20.60
C SER A 98 -33.66 -9.56 20.39
N ILE A 99 -34.28 -10.72 20.17
CA ILE A 99 -33.54 -11.96 19.92
C ILE A 99 -32.82 -11.88 18.58
N ASP A 100 -31.53 -12.10 18.55
CA ASP A 100 -30.72 -12.09 17.33
C ASP A 100 -29.82 -13.32 17.21
N ILE A 101 -29.86 -14.21 18.21
CA ILE A 101 -29.15 -15.48 18.20
C ILE A 101 -30.15 -16.62 18.46
N VAL A 102 -30.08 -17.68 17.68
CA VAL A 102 -30.76 -18.96 17.94
C VAL A 102 -29.68 -19.99 18.28
N HIS A 103 -29.69 -20.51 19.52
CA HIS A 103 -28.86 -21.63 19.94
C HIS A 103 -29.64 -22.92 19.69
N LEU A 104 -29.29 -23.62 18.60
CA LEU A 104 -30.00 -24.80 18.12
C LEU A 104 -29.27 -26.08 18.56
N ILE A 105 -29.86 -26.84 19.48
CA ILE A 105 -29.37 -28.17 19.90
C ILE A 105 -30.43 -29.20 19.53
N ILE A 106 -30.25 -29.84 18.37
CA ILE A 106 -31.25 -30.77 17.84
C ILE A 106 -30.61 -31.94 17.09
N GLY A 107 -31.27 -33.09 17.12
CA GLY A 107 -30.89 -34.31 16.41
C GLY A 107 -30.36 -35.43 17.32
N GLY A 108 -30.24 -35.19 18.63
CA GLY A 108 -29.76 -36.17 19.60
C GLY A 108 -30.78 -37.28 19.84
N ASN A 109 -32.07 -36.93 19.92
CA ASN A 109 -33.14 -37.93 19.98
C ASN A 109 -33.31 -38.73 18.69
N ASP A 110 -33.04 -38.11 17.53
CA ASP A 110 -33.01 -38.81 16.25
C ASP A 110 -31.84 -39.82 16.23
N PHE A 111 -30.66 -39.40 16.68
CA PHE A 111 -29.50 -40.26 16.86
C PHE A 111 -29.79 -41.44 17.79
N LEU A 112 -30.29 -41.18 19.00
CA LEU A 112 -30.64 -42.21 19.98
C LEU A 112 -31.66 -43.21 19.44
N THR A 113 -32.62 -42.74 18.63
CA THR A 113 -33.58 -43.65 17.98
C THR A 113 -32.90 -44.53 16.96
N ALA A 114 -32.03 -43.96 16.13
CA ALA A 114 -31.34 -44.70 15.08
C ALA A 114 -30.45 -45.80 15.68
N VAL A 115 -29.63 -45.48 16.69
CA VAL A 115 -28.66 -46.43 17.25
C VAL A 115 -29.28 -47.51 18.15
N GLN A 116 -30.54 -47.34 18.58
CA GLN A 116 -31.31 -48.37 19.31
C GLN A 116 -32.04 -49.35 18.38
N ASP A 117 -32.06 -49.11 17.07
CA ASP A 117 -32.58 -50.06 16.11
C ASP A 117 -31.54 -51.19 15.89
N PRO A 118 -31.88 -52.47 16.16
CA PRO A 118 -30.96 -53.58 15.95
C PRO A 118 -30.48 -53.72 14.49
N ALA A 119 -31.22 -53.18 13.51
CA ALA A 119 -30.76 -53.16 12.12
C ALA A 119 -29.65 -52.12 11.88
N PHE A 120 -29.56 -51.08 12.71
CA PHE A 120 -28.62 -49.97 12.51
C PHE A 120 -27.16 -50.37 12.69
N ILE A 121 -26.86 -51.24 13.66
CA ILE A 121 -25.48 -51.69 13.94
C ILE A 121 -24.83 -52.40 12.74
N THR A 122 -25.64 -52.98 11.85
CA THR A 122 -25.18 -53.69 10.65
C THR A 122 -25.10 -52.81 9.40
N LYS A 123 -25.54 -51.54 9.46
CA LYS A 123 -25.55 -50.65 8.30
C LYS A 123 -24.16 -50.28 7.81
N THR A 124 -23.98 -50.24 6.49
CA THR A 124 -22.75 -49.68 5.89
C THR A 124 -22.65 -48.17 6.14
N PRO A 125 -21.45 -47.56 5.99
CA PRO A 125 -21.30 -46.10 6.09
C PRO A 125 -22.26 -45.32 5.18
N GLU A 126 -22.53 -45.80 3.97
CA GLU A 126 -23.45 -45.17 3.02
C GLU A 126 -24.91 -45.25 3.49
N GLU A 127 -25.33 -46.40 4.03
CA GLU A 127 -26.66 -46.58 4.59
C GLU A 127 -26.88 -45.72 5.84
N ARG A 128 -25.86 -45.54 6.67
CA ARG A 128 -25.90 -44.59 7.80
C ARG A 128 -25.94 -43.15 7.33
N ALA A 129 -25.15 -42.79 6.32
CA ALA A 129 -25.15 -41.46 5.74
C ALA A 129 -26.56 -41.05 5.26
N ALA A 130 -27.33 -41.98 4.66
CA ALA A 130 -28.72 -41.73 4.27
C ALA A 130 -29.64 -41.41 5.48
N VAL A 131 -29.43 -42.07 6.62
CA VAL A 131 -30.15 -41.74 7.87
C VAL A 131 -29.78 -40.35 8.34
N TRP A 132 -28.48 -40.02 8.37
CA TRP A 132 -27.98 -38.71 8.76
C TRP A 132 -28.43 -37.59 7.83
N ASP A 133 -28.53 -37.83 6.52
CA ASP A 133 -29.05 -36.88 5.54
C ASP A 133 -30.54 -36.59 5.76
N GLY A 134 -31.33 -37.58 6.20
CA GLY A 134 -32.72 -37.36 6.63
C GLY A 134 -32.82 -36.42 7.83
N ILE A 135 -31.94 -36.57 8.82
CA ILE A 135 -31.88 -35.65 9.98
C ILE A 135 -31.41 -34.28 9.52
N LYS A 136 -30.35 -34.20 8.70
CA LYS A 136 -29.82 -32.96 8.11
C LYS A 136 -30.92 -32.15 7.42
N ALA A 137 -31.74 -32.79 6.59
CA ALA A 137 -32.83 -32.12 5.88
C ALA A 137 -33.84 -31.47 6.85
N ASN A 138 -34.17 -32.14 7.95
CA ASN A 138 -35.06 -31.60 8.98
C ASN A 138 -34.41 -30.43 9.73
N VAL A 139 -33.13 -30.55 10.12
CA VAL A 139 -32.39 -29.47 10.79
C VAL A 139 -32.26 -28.25 9.88
N LYS A 140 -31.96 -28.44 8.58
CA LYS A 140 -31.90 -27.38 7.58
C LYS A 140 -33.21 -26.61 7.49
N LYS A 141 -34.34 -27.31 7.51
CA LYS A 141 -35.67 -26.67 7.49
C LYS A 141 -35.91 -25.78 8.71
N ILE A 142 -35.44 -26.20 9.89
CA ILE A 142 -35.53 -25.39 11.13
C ILE A 142 -34.65 -24.15 11.01
N VAL A 143 -33.40 -24.30 10.56
CA VAL A 143 -32.45 -23.20 10.34
C VAL A 143 -33.03 -22.17 9.36
N ASP A 144 -33.50 -22.62 8.20
CA ASP A 144 -34.08 -21.76 7.17
C ASP A 144 -35.30 -20.99 7.69
N THR A 145 -36.13 -21.65 8.49
CA THR A 145 -37.29 -21.01 9.13
C THR A 145 -36.85 -19.90 10.08
N CYS A 146 -35.83 -20.14 10.92
CA CYS A 146 -35.31 -19.12 11.84
C CYS A 146 -34.77 -17.91 11.07
N LEU A 147 -33.95 -18.15 10.04
CA LEU A 147 -33.28 -17.12 9.27
C LEU A 147 -34.23 -16.30 8.38
N ALA A 148 -35.40 -16.87 8.03
CA ALA A 148 -36.43 -16.21 7.24
C ALA A 148 -37.25 -15.18 8.03
N VAL A 149 -37.27 -15.24 9.37
CA VAL A 149 -38.06 -14.31 10.18
C VAL A 149 -37.54 -12.87 10.08
N ARG A 150 -36.21 -12.68 10.19
CA ARG A 150 -35.53 -11.38 10.04
C ARG A 150 -34.06 -11.58 9.68
N ASN A 151 -33.49 -10.58 9.01
CA ASN A 151 -32.09 -10.59 8.57
C ASN A 151 -31.06 -10.46 9.71
N THR A 152 -31.48 -10.03 10.90
CA THR A 152 -30.59 -9.91 12.07
C THR A 152 -30.38 -11.22 12.82
N ILE A 153 -31.20 -12.25 12.58
CA ILE A 153 -31.05 -13.55 13.26
C ILE A 153 -29.83 -14.28 12.75
N ARG A 154 -29.07 -14.85 13.68
CA ARG A 154 -28.02 -15.84 13.46
C ARG A 154 -28.41 -17.16 14.12
N VAL A 155 -27.99 -18.29 13.55
CA VAL A 155 -28.24 -19.62 14.12
C VAL A 155 -26.92 -20.30 14.43
N VAL A 156 -26.70 -20.73 15.68
CA VAL A 156 -25.62 -21.65 16.04
C VAL A 156 -26.19 -23.05 16.12
N ILE A 157 -25.73 -23.95 15.27
CA ILE A 157 -26.01 -25.38 15.41
C ILE A 157 -24.98 -25.95 16.38
N ALA A 158 -25.42 -26.22 17.60
CA ALA A 158 -24.57 -26.75 18.65
C ALA A 158 -24.65 -28.27 18.70
N ASP A 159 -23.47 -28.89 18.64
CA ASP A 159 -23.38 -30.34 18.67
C ASP A 159 -23.26 -30.93 20.06
N TYR A 160 -23.54 -32.22 20.12
CA TYR A 160 -23.41 -33.03 21.33
C TYR A 160 -21.96 -33.46 21.51
N ASP A 161 -21.56 -33.59 22.77
CA ASP A 161 -20.22 -34.04 23.15
C ASP A 161 -20.28 -35.14 24.22
N TYR A 162 -21.45 -35.77 24.39
CA TYR A 162 -21.62 -36.72 25.48
C TYR A 162 -22.69 -37.78 25.20
N LEU A 163 -22.33 -39.03 25.44
CA LEU A 163 -23.23 -40.16 25.68
C LEU A 163 -22.48 -41.20 26.52
N ASP A 164 -23.05 -41.58 27.67
CA ASP A 164 -22.59 -42.72 28.45
C ASP A 164 -23.60 -43.87 28.24
N PRO A 165 -23.27 -44.85 27.38
CA PRO A 165 -24.20 -45.94 27.07
C PRO A 165 -24.48 -46.84 28.28
N VAL A 166 -23.57 -46.91 29.26
CA VAL A 166 -23.77 -47.74 30.47
C VAL A 166 -24.78 -47.08 31.40
N ALA A 167 -24.60 -45.78 31.67
CA ALA A 167 -25.55 -45.02 32.47
C ALA A 167 -26.91 -44.89 31.77
N ALA A 168 -26.92 -44.67 30.44
CA ALA A 168 -28.15 -44.60 29.66
C ALA A 168 -28.91 -45.93 29.65
N ALA A 169 -28.23 -47.07 29.52
CA ALA A 169 -28.86 -48.39 29.64
C ALA A 169 -29.44 -48.63 31.04
N LYS A 170 -28.75 -48.16 32.09
CA LYS A 170 -29.20 -48.30 33.47
C LYS A 170 -30.41 -47.42 33.80
N PHE A 171 -30.40 -46.17 33.35
CA PHE A 171 -31.40 -45.17 33.73
C PHE A 171 -32.62 -45.18 32.79
N TRP A 172 -32.37 -45.30 31.48
CA TRP A 172 -33.39 -45.20 30.44
C TRP A 172 -33.76 -46.55 29.79
N HIS A 173 -33.10 -47.64 30.19
CA HIS A 173 -33.28 -48.98 29.60
C HIS A 173 -32.99 -49.02 28.09
N PHE A 174 -32.09 -48.16 27.61
CA PHE A 174 -31.65 -48.16 26.22
C PHE A 174 -30.77 -49.39 25.93
N ASP A 175 -31.00 -49.99 24.76
CA ASP A 175 -30.20 -51.10 24.24
C ASP A 175 -29.49 -50.66 22.96
N PHE A 176 -28.16 -50.70 22.98
CA PHE A 176 -27.30 -50.33 21.86
C PHE A 176 -26.77 -51.56 21.09
N HIS A 177 -27.34 -52.75 21.35
CA HIS A 177 -27.08 -53.99 20.59
C HIS A 177 -25.60 -54.40 20.51
N GLY A 178 -24.81 -54.07 21.52
CA GLY A 178 -23.38 -54.38 21.58
C GLY A 178 -22.47 -53.39 20.85
N ALA A 179 -22.98 -52.22 20.41
CA ALA A 179 -22.14 -51.15 19.86
C ALA A 179 -21.06 -50.72 20.86
N THR A 180 -19.82 -50.62 20.39
CA THR A 180 -18.70 -50.11 21.19
C THR A 180 -18.79 -48.59 21.37
N VAL A 181 -18.16 -48.07 22.42
CA VAL A 181 -18.02 -46.63 22.66
C VAL A 181 -17.43 -45.92 21.44
N THR A 182 -16.39 -46.49 20.83
CA THR A 182 -15.80 -45.94 19.60
C THR A 182 -16.81 -45.82 18.46
N GLN A 183 -17.65 -46.83 18.26
CA GLN A 183 -18.67 -46.79 17.21
C GLN A 183 -19.72 -45.72 17.48
N LEU A 184 -20.24 -45.63 18.71
CA LEU A 184 -21.20 -44.59 19.10
C LEU A 184 -20.63 -43.18 18.91
N ASN A 185 -19.38 -42.99 19.35
CA ASN A 185 -18.65 -41.74 19.19
C ASN A 185 -18.46 -41.38 17.70
N GLN A 186 -18.08 -42.37 16.88
CA GLN A 186 -17.94 -42.18 15.43
C GLN A 186 -19.24 -41.74 14.78
N TRP A 187 -20.35 -42.37 15.13
CA TRP A 187 -21.66 -42.04 14.58
C TRP A 187 -22.13 -40.65 15.02
N PHE A 188 -21.79 -40.20 16.23
CA PHE A 188 -22.04 -38.81 16.66
C PHE A 188 -21.29 -37.80 15.80
N VAL A 189 -20.00 -38.06 15.54
CA VAL A 189 -19.18 -37.22 14.65
C VAL A 189 -19.71 -37.23 13.21
N GLU A 190 -20.15 -38.39 12.70
CA GLU A 190 -20.78 -38.50 11.38
C GLU A 190 -22.02 -37.58 11.27
N LEU A 191 -22.92 -37.61 12.26
CA LEU A 191 -24.09 -36.72 12.30
C LEU A 191 -23.67 -35.25 12.46
N GLY A 192 -22.66 -34.98 13.28
CA GLY A 192 -22.15 -33.63 13.47
C GLY A 192 -21.61 -32.99 12.20
N ASN A 193 -20.88 -33.77 11.40
CA ASN A 193 -20.42 -33.33 10.08
C ASN A 193 -21.59 -32.96 9.16
N LYS A 194 -22.72 -33.70 9.21
CA LYS A 194 -23.92 -33.33 8.44
C LYS A 194 -24.54 -32.00 8.87
N LYS A 195 -24.50 -31.69 10.16
CA LYS A 195 -24.92 -30.37 10.67
C LYS A 195 -23.94 -29.27 10.29
N LYS A 196 -22.63 -29.56 10.29
CA LYS A 196 -21.61 -28.64 9.79
C LYS A 196 -21.83 -28.28 8.32
N GLU A 197 -22.16 -29.25 7.49
CA GLU A 197 -22.52 -29.02 6.08
C GLU A 197 -23.69 -28.03 5.91
N ILE A 198 -24.62 -27.95 6.87
CA ILE A 198 -25.69 -26.94 6.86
C ILE A 198 -25.11 -25.55 7.09
N ALA A 199 -24.32 -25.38 8.15
CA ALA A 199 -23.72 -24.10 8.51
C ALA A 199 -22.79 -23.58 7.40
N ASP A 200 -21.93 -24.45 6.85
CA ASP A 200 -20.99 -24.09 5.77
C ASP A 200 -21.73 -23.61 4.50
N ALA A 201 -22.94 -24.11 4.26
CA ALA A 201 -23.75 -23.77 3.08
C ALA A 201 -24.78 -22.67 3.34
N THR A 202 -24.88 -22.13 4.55
CA THR A 202 -25.97 -21.21 4.95
C THR A 202 -25.42 -19.96 5.62
N ASP A 203 -25.59 -18.81 4.96
CA ASP A 203 -25.23 -17.51 5.54
C ASP A 203 -25.94 -17.26 6.89
N ARG A 204 -25.24 -16.62 7.83
CA ARG A 204 -25.66 -16.39 9.23
C ARG A 204 -25.92 -17.66 10.05
N CYS A 205 -25.45 -18.82 9.60
CA CYS A 205 -25.50 -20.06 10.37
C CYS A 205 -24.08 -20.56 10.69
N GLU A 206 -23.78 -20.75 11.97
CA GLU A 206 -22.48 -21.26 12.42
C GLU A 206 -22.63 -22.65 13.04
N TYR A 207 -21.60 -23.47 12.88
CA TYR A 207 -21.53 -24.78 13.53
C TYR A 207 -20.60 -24.73 14.74
N LEU A 208 -21.13 -25.06 15.91
CA LEU A 208 -20.37 -25.16 17.15
C LEU A 208 -19.95 -26.62 17.36
N ASN A 209 -18.71 -26.91 16.98
CA ASN A 209 -18.07 -28.18 17.30
C ASN A 209 -17.79 -28.26 18.80
N ASN A 210 -18.53 -29.12 19.48
CA ASN A 210 -18.33 -29.45 20.87
C ASN A 210 -17.54 -30.76 21.07
N TRP A 211 -17.29 -31.56 20.03
CA TRP A 211 -16.62 -32.85 20.15
C TRP A 211 -15.21 -32.75 20.78
N GLY A 212 -15.03 -33.40 21.93
CA GLY A 212 -13.83 -33.41 22.74
C GLY A 212 -13.72 -32.33 23.81
N VAL A 213 -14.71 -31.43 23.94
CA VAL A 213 -14.69 -30.36 24.96
C VAL A 213 -14.71 -30.94 26.37
N LEU A 214 -15.61 -31.87 26.65
CA LEU A 214 -15.77 -32.51 27.95
C LEU A 214 -14.64 -33.51 28.22
N GLN A 215 -14.16 -34.23 27.20
CA GLN A 215 -12.95 -35.06 27.32
C GLN A 215 -11.75 -34.21 27.77
N TYR A 216 -11.58 -33.02 27.16
CA TYR A 216 -10.51 -32.09 27.51
C TYR A 216 -10.62 -31.57 28.95
N TRP A 217 -11.82 -31.14 29.38
CA TRP A 217 -12.00 -30.50 30.68
C TRP A 217 -12.19 -31.47 31.86
N PHE A 218 -12.72 -32.68 31.63
CA PHE A 218 -13.09 -33.62 32.70
C PHE A 218 -12.40 -34.99 32.60
N GLY A 219 -11.65 -35.29 31.52
CA GLY A 219 -10.63 -36.35 31.48
C GLY A 219 -10.87 -37.55 30.55
N ALA A 220 -9.74 -38.20 30.21
CA ALA A 220 -9.44 -39.38 29.38
C ALA A 220 -9.70 -39.26 27.84
N PRO A 221 -8.64 -39.18 27.00
CA PRO A 221 -7.21 -39.16 27.33
C PRO A 221 -6.71 -37.74 27.58
N ALA A 222 -5.61 -37.64 28.32
CA ALA A 222 -5.05 -36.42 28.88
C ALA A 222 -4.85 -35.27 27.88
N LYS A 223 -4.73 -34.05 28.45
CA LYS A 223 -4.25 -32.71 28.01
C LYS A 223 -3.40 -32.54 26.72
N SER A 224 -3.14 -33.57 25.91
CA SER A 224 -2.52 -33.53 24.59
C SER A 224 -3.52 -33.45 23.43
N VAL A 225 -4.82 -33.48 23.68
CA VAL A 225 -5.84 -33.27 22.63
C VAL A 225 -6.06 -31.78 22.44
N THR A 226 -5.75 -31.27 21.25
CA THR A 226 -6.04 -29.88 20.87
C THR A 226 -7.54 -29.72 20.62
N LEU A 227 -8.17 -28.72 21.22
CA LEU A 227 -9.56 -28.37 20.88
C LEU A 227 -9.61 -27.65 19.53
N PRO A 228 -10.64 -27.91 18.69
CA PRO A 228 -11.61 -29.00 18.77
C PRO A 228 -11.04 -30.33 18.20
N GLY A 229 -11.51 -31.50 18.66
CA GLY A 229 -11.08 -32.79 18.09
C GLY A 229 -10.78 -33.91 19.10
N GLY A 230 -11.74 -34.22 19.98
CA GLY A 230 -11.67 -35.33 20.95
C GLY A 230 -11.22 -36.69 20.40
N ASP A 231 -10.71 -37.57 21.26
CA ASP A 231 -10.37 -38.94 20.89
C ASP A 231 -11.64 -39.80 20.83
N ILE A 232 -11.99 -40.22 19.61
CA ILE A 232 -13.14 -41.07 19.32
C ILE A 232 -13.09 -42.43 20.02
N ASN A 233 -11.88 -42.93 20.33
CA ASN A 233 -11.69 -44.23 20.98
C ASN A 233 -11.84 -44.15 22.49
N SER A 234 -11.85 -42.94 23.05
CA SER A 234 -11.93 -42.75 24.48
C SER A 234 -13.38 -42.58 24.93
N PRO A 235 -13.76 -43.21 26.06
CA PRO A 235 -15.07 -42.98 26.65
C PRO A 235 -15.18 -41.55 27.13
N MET A 236 -16.41 -41.04 27.14
CA MET A 236 -16.68 -39.75 27.76
C MET A 236 -16.44 -39.82 29.28
N PRO A 237 -16.02 -38.71 29.92
CA PRO A 237 -15.70 -38.71 31.34
C PRO A 237 -16.87 -39.16 32.21
N ALA A 238 -16.65 -40.07 33.15
CA ALA A 238 -17.70 -40.52 34.06
C ALA A 238 -18.10 -39.43 35.07
N GLY A 239 -19.37 -39.43 35.50
CA GLY A 239 -19.86 -38.59 36.61
C GLY A 239 -20.26 -37.15 36.23
N ILE A 240 -20.15 -36.77 34.95
CA ILE A 240 -20.63 -35.48 34.45
C ILE A 240 -22.00 -35.53 33.79
N SER A 241 -22.64 -36.70 33.76
CA SER A 241 -24.03 -36.91 33.33
C SER A 241 -24.71 -37.95 34.23
N PRO A 242 -25.71 -37.58 35.04
CA PRO A 242 -26.35 -38.50 36.00
C PRO A 242 -27.15 -39.64 35.35
N ASP A 243 -27.71 -39.40 34.17
CA ASP A 243 -28.59 -40.32 33.45
C ASP A 243 -27.98 -40.89 32.16
N GLY A 244 -26.72 -40.53 31.91
CA GLY A 244 -25.93 -40.94 30.75
C GLY A 244 -26.23 -40.18 29.45
N ILE A 245 -27.16 -39.23 29.47
CA ILE A 245 -27.61 -38.50 28.29
C ILE A 245 -27.39 -37.00 28.48
N HIS A 246 -27.86 -36.46 29.60
CA HIS A 246 -27.85 -35.02 29.86
C HIS A 246 -26.63 -34.67 30.72
N PRO A 247 -25.77 -33.75 30.26
CA PRO A 247 -24.69 -33.23 31.10
C PRO A 247 -25.22 -32.50 32.33
N ASN A 248 -24.44 -32.51 33.42
CA ASN A 248 -24.71 -31.68 34.58
C ASN A 248 -24.30 -30.21 34.32
N ASP A 249 -24.65 -29.31 35.24
CA ASP A 249 -24.38 -27.88 35.08
C ASP A 249 -22.90 -27.57 34.82
N ALA A 250 -21.96 -28.24 35.50
CA ALA A 250 -20.53 -28.00 35.31
C ALA A 250 -20.07 -28.33 33.87
N ALA A 251 -20.59 -29.41 33.29
CA ALA A 251 -20.33 -29.78 31.90
C ALA A 251 -21.02 -28.83 30.91
N HIS A 252 -22.28 -28.45 31.17
CA HIS A 252 -22.98 -27.45 30.36
C HIS A 252 -22.23 -26.11 30.31
N LYS A 253 -21.71 -25.61 31.44
CA LYS A 253 -20.90 -24.38 31.47
C LYS A 253 -19.74 -24.45 30.47
N LYS A 254 -19.04 -25.59 30.38
CA LYS A 254 -17.90 -25.73 29.45
C LYS A 254 -18.31 -25.80 27.98
N LEU A 255 -19.42 -26.45 27.67
CA LEU A 255 -20.00 -26.45 26.33
C LEU A 255 -20.49 -25.05 25.92
N LEU A 256 -21.10 -24.32 26.85
CA LEU A 256 -21.59 -22.96 26.63
C LEU A 256 -20.47 -21.93 26.52
N GLU A 257 -19.42 -22.02 27.33
CA GLU A 257 -18.21 -21.20 27.21
C GLU A 257 -17.61 -21.29 25.80
N ASN A 258 -17.64 -22.46 25.16
CA ASN A 258 -17.21 -22.65 23.77
C ASN A 258 -18.04 -21.80 22.80
N ALA A 259 -19.37 -21.78 22.95
CA ALA A 259 -20.28 -20.95 22.15
C ALA A 259 -20.06 -19.46 22.39
N ILE A 260 -19.94 -19.08 23.67
CA ILE A 260 -19.81 -17.70 24.11
C ILE A 260 -18.51 -17.08 23.58
N ASN A 261 -17.40 -17.81 23.72
CA ASN A 261 -16.09 -17.34 23.31
C ASN A 261 -15.91 -17.34 21.79
N LYS A 262 -16.47 -18.31 21.07
CA LYS A 262 -16.35 -18.37 19.60
C LYS A 262 -17.27 -17.40 18.88
N PHE A 263 -18.49 -17.21 19.40
CA PHE A 263 -19.54 -16.52 18.67
C PHE A 263 -20.15 -15.37 19.48
N TYR A 264 -20.62 -15.62 20.70
CA TYR A 264 -21.56 -14.69 21.34
C TYR A 264 -20.93 -13.39 21.79
N LYS A 265 -19.71 -13.40 22.34
CA LYS A 265 -18.99 -12.16 22.69
C LYS A 265 -18.77 -11.25 21.49
N GLY A 266 -18.44 -11.81 20.33
CA GLY A 266 -18.29 -11.05 19.09
C GLY A 266 -19.62 -10.57 18.53
N TRP A 267 -20.69 -11.34 18.71
CA TRP A 267 -22.02 -11.03 18.18
C TRP A 267 -22.81 -10.05 19.04
N LEU A 268 -22.66 -10.15 20.36
CA LEU A 268 -23.32 -9.33 21.35
C LEU A 268 -22.47 -8.06 21.56
N LYS A 269 -22.56 -7.19 20.56
CA LYS A 269 -22.01 -5.82 20.51
C LYS A 269 -22.32 -5.05 21.80
N THR A 270 -21.31 -4.39 22.39
CA THR A 270 -21.54 -3.29 23.34
C THR A 270 -21.46 -1.96 22.58
N SER A 271 -22.61 -1.32 22.36
CA SER A 271 -22.62 0.06 21.85
C SER A 271 -22.42 1.00 23.03
N VAL A 272 -21.45 1.90 22.97
CA VAL A 272 -21.40 3.06 23.86
C VAL A 272 -22.14 4.22 23.20
N SER A 273 -22.73 5.08 24.01
CA SER A 273 -23.36 6.34 23.61
C SER A 273 -22.29 7.36 23.15
N GLY A 274 -21.56 7.03 22.08
CA GLY A 274 -20.56 7.86 21.42
C GLY A 274 -19.38 8.37 22.27
N VAL A 275 -18.40 8.99 21.61
CA VAL A 275 -17.31 9.75 22.25
C VAL A 275 -17.70 11.23 22.17
N ASP A 276 -17.87 11.89 23.31
CA ASP A 276 -18.10 13.34 23.36
C ASP A 276 -16.79 14.06 23.11
N VAL A 277 -16.74 14.82 22.02
CA VAL A 277 -15.64 15.69 21.64
C VAL A 277 -16.25 17.06 21.43
N ASP A 278 -15.90 18.04 22.26
CA ASP A 278 -16.36 19.44 22.18
C ASP A 278 -17.87 19.66 22.04
N GLY A 279 -18.70 18.73 22.54
CA GLY A 279 -20.16 18.78 22.43
C GLY A 279 -20.72 18.11 21.16
N ALA A 280 -19.87 17.62 20.25
CA ALA A 280 -20.27 16.64 19.27
C ALA A 280 -20.10 15.22 19.81
N VAL A 281 -21.02 14.34 19.45
CA VAL A 281 -21.00 12.94 19.84
C VAL A 281 -20.62 12.12 18.62
N LEU A 282 -19.42 11.54 18.66
CA LEU A 282 -18.91 10.67 17.61
C LEU A 282 -19.40 9.25 17.85
N ALA A 283 -20.31 8.75 17.01
CA ALA A 283 -20.88 7.43 17.15
C ALA A 283 -19.79 6.37 17.01
N THR A 284 -19.63 5.57 18.07
CA THR A 284 -18.50 4.66 18.23
C THR A 284 -18.98 3.30 18.72
N ASP A 285 -18.57 2.25 18.02
CA ASP A 285 -18.79 0.87 18.42
C ASP A 285 -17.43 0.24 18.79
N TYR A 286 -17.37 -0.53 19.87
CA TYR A 286 -16.17 -1.31 20.19
C TYR A 286 -16.50 -2.79 20.31
N TYR A 287 -15.49 -3.61 20.03
CA TYR A 287 -15.56 -5.06 20.01
C TYR A 287 -14.38 -5.62 20.81
N LEU A 288 -14.63 -6.56 21.70
CA LEU A 288 -13.62 -7.19 22.55
C LEU A 288 -13.49 -8.68 22.24
N PRO A 289 -12.26 -9.26 22.21
CA PRO A 289 -12.08 -10.71 22.09
C PRO A 289 -12.65 -11.49 23.29
N GLY A 290 -12.70 -10.85 24.45
CA GLY A 290 -13.20 -11.38 25.70
C GLY A 290 -12.87 -10.48 26.89
N ALA A 291 -12.95 -10.99 28.11
CA ALA A 291 -12.52 -10.25 29.29
C ALA A 291 -10.99 -10.07 29.30
N GLY A 292 -10.48 -8.89 29.65
CA GLY A 292 -9.04 -8.60 29.71
C GLY A 292 -8.67 -7.22 29.17
N THR A 293 -7.37 -6.97 29.05
CA THR A 293 -6.80 -5.78 28.38
C THR A 293 -6.17 -6.17 27.05
N TYR A 294 -6.35 -5.34 26.03
CA TYR A 294 -5.94 -5.62 24.66
C TYR A 294 -5.28 -4.41 24.01
N PRO A 295 -4.34 -4.63 23.06
CA PRO A 295 -4.01 -3.61 22.10
C PRO A 295 -5.25 -3.32 21.23
N VAL A 296 -5.43 -2.06 20.84
CA VAL A 296 -6.64 -1.59 20.18
C VAL A 296 -6.34 -1.17 18.74
N ILE A 297 -7.20 -1.59 17.82
CA ILE A 297 -7.23 -1.10 16.44
C ILE A 297 -8.41 -0.16 16.27
N LEU A 298 -8.13 1.10 15.91
CA LEU A 298 -9.12 2.12 15.60
C LEU A 298 -9.28 2.24 14.07
N ALA A 299 -10.52 2.25 13.61
CA ALA A 299 -10.88 2.60 12.25
C ALA A 299 -11.95 3.70 12.26
N ARG A 300 -11.62 4.85 11.69
CA ARG A 300 -12.51 6.02 11.57
C ARG A 300 -12.99 6.14 10.13
N THR A 301 -14.28 6.27 9.90
CA THR A 301 -14.86 6.23 8.54
C THR A 301 -16.00 7.21 8.35
N PRO A 302 -16.12 7.80 7.15
CA PRO A 302 -17.34 8.50 6.73
C PRO A 302 -18.36 7.60 6.05
N TYR A 303 -18.03 6.32 5.78
CA TYR A 303 -18.89 5.37 5.06
C TYR A 303 -19.91 4.64 5.93
N GLY A 304 -19.96 4.95 7.22
CA GLY A 304 -20.76 4.23 8.20
C GLY A 304 -19.95 3.13 8.88
N LYS A 305 -19.77 3.22 10.20
CA LYS A 305 -19.00 2.28 11.03
C LYS A 305 -19.51 0.84 10.98
N ALA A 306 -20.76 0.63 10.60
CA ALA A 306 -21.33 -0.70 10.35
C ALA A 306 -20.66 -1.42 9.16
N THR A 307 -20.09 -0.69 8.20
CA THR A 307 -19.33 -1.27 7.08
C THR A 307 -18.00 -1.88 7.55
N LEU A 308 -17.45 -1.38 8.65
CA LEU A 308 -16.22 -1.89 9.28
C LEU A 308 -16.54 -2.98 10.31
N GLY A 309 -17.64 -2.78 11.05
CA GLY A 309 -18.05 -3.56 12.22
C GLY A 309 -19.17 -4.55 11.91
N ASN A 310 -18.82 -5.66 11.27
CA ASN A 310 -19.62 -6.87 11.37
C ASN A 310 -18.74 -8.03 11.86
N ALA A 311 -18.98 -8.53 13.06
CA ALA A 311 -18.23 -9.65 13.64
C ALA A 311 -18.34 -10.96 12.84
N SER A 312 -19.23 -11.03 11.85
CA SER A 312 -19.41 -12.18 10.95
C SER A 312 -18.50 -12.13 9.72
N SER A 313 -18.10 -10.95 9.24
CA SER A 313 -17.42 -10.80 7.93
C SER A 313 -16.58 -9.52 7.72
N GLY A 314 -16.60 -8.58 8.65
CA GLY A 314 -15.92 -7.27 8.55
C GLY A 314 -14.50 -7.24 9.14
N GLU A 315 -13.86 -6.07 9.05
CA GLU A 315 -12.50 -5.83 9.59
C GLU A 315 -12.39 -6.18 11.09
N ALA A 316 -13.43 -5.86 11.87
CA ALA A 316 -13.47 -6.17 13.30
C ALA A 316 -13.19 -7.66 13.60
N ARG A 317 -13.79 -8.60 12.84
CA ARG A 317 -13.61 -10.04 13.05
C ARG A 317 -12.15 -10.46 12.94
N LYS A 318 -11.43 -9.93 11.95
CA LYS A 318 -10.04 -10.29 11.66
C LYS A 318 -9.15 -9.93 12.85
N TRP A 319 -9.32 -8.73 13.39
CA TRP A 319 -8.54 -8.21 14.51
C TRP A 319 -8.89 -8.88 15.84
N LEU A 320 -10.18 -9.17 16.07
CA LEU A 320 -10.63 -9.91 17.26
C LEU A 320 -10.00 -11.31 17.33
N GLN A 321 -9.95 -12.03 16.21
CA GLN A 321 -9.33 -13.36 16.12
C GLN A 321 -7.83 -13.34 16.42
N ASP A 322 -7.17 -12.22 16.12
CA ASP A 322 -5.75 -12.03 16.43
C ASP A 322 -5.53 -11.51 17.86
N GLY A 323 -6.58 -11.30 18.66
CA GLY A 323 -6.47 -10.83 20.05
C GLY A 323 -6.29 -9.31 20.19
N TYR A 324 -6.86 -8.53 19.27
CA TYR A 324 -7.01 -7.08 19.40
C TYR A 324 -8.44 -6.71 19.79
N ALA A 325 -8.60 -5.66 20.58
CA ALA A 325 -9.87 -4.93 20.59
C ALA A 325 -10.00 -4.11 19.30
N PHE A 326 -11.23 -3.91 18.82
CA PHE A 326 -11.49 -3.11 17.62
C PHE A 326 -12.47 -1.99 17.94
N VAL A 327 -12.19 -0.79 17.46
CA VAL A 327 -13.05 0.39 17.60
C VAL A 327 -13.39 0.91 16.21
N ALA A 328 -14.68 0.97 15.90
CA ALA A 328 -15.21 1.53 14.66
C ALA A 328 -15.95 2.83 14.97
N GLN A 329 -15.57 3.92 14.32
CA GLN A 329 -16.15 5.23 14.57
C GLN A 329 -16.62 5.91 13.27
N ASP A 330 -17.81 6.48 13.33
CA ASP A 330 -18.28 7.44 12.32
C ASP A 330 -17.61 8.79 12.56
N ILE A 331 -16.96 9.37 11.55
CA ILE A 331 -16.37 10.70 11.73
C ILE A 331 -17.46 11.77 11.83
N ARG A 332 -17.11 12.94 12.38
CA ARG A 332 -18.02 14.04 12.66
C ARG A 332 -18.89 14.38 11.45
N GLY A 333 -20.17 14.64 11.69
CA GLY A 333 -21.15 15.01 10.67
C GLY A 333 -21.58 13.87 9.74
N THR A 334 -21.13 12.64 9.97
CA THR A 334 -21.48 11.48 9.13
C THR A 334 -22.27 10.43 9.92
N ASN A 335 -23.23 9.78 9.24
CA ASN A 335 -23.95 8.61 9.73
C ASN A 335 -24.53 8.80 11.16
N GLY A 336 -24.03 8.06 12.16
CA GLY A 336 -24.51 8.16 13.54
C GLY A 336 -23.93 9.33 14.33
N SER A 337 -22.88 9.99 13.84
CA SER A 337 -22.19 11.08 14.54
C SER A 337 -22.90 12.42 14.36
N THR A 338 -22.91 13.24 15.42
CA THR A 338 -23.46 14.60 15.35
C THR A 338 -22.45 15.59 14.73
N GLY A 339 -22.81 16.87 14.65
CA GLY A 339 -22.00 17.90 13.98
C GLY A 339 -22.24 17.98 12.47
N THR A 340 -23.49 17.77 12.03
CA THR A 340 -23.92 17.87 10.63
C THR A 340 -23.50 19.22 10.01
N GLY A 341 -22.86 19.17 8.84
CA GLY A 341 -22.32 20.35 8.15
C GLY A 341 -20.84 20.64 8.41
N ALA A 342 -20.16 19.83 9.23
CA ALA A 342 -18.70 19.85 9.31
C ALA A 342 -18.07 19.44 7.97
N GLN A 343 -16.92 20.07 7.64
CA GLN A 343 -16.16 19.67 6.47
C GLN A 343 -15.53 18.30 6.70
N LEU A 344 -15.52 17.47 5.66
CA LEU A 344 -14.95 16.13 5.76
C LEU A 344 -13.45 16.21 6.06
N PHE A 345 -12.97 15.41 7.00
CA PHE A 345 -11.58 15.31 7.44
C PHE A 345 -11.01 16.53 8.21
N GLU A 346 -11.74 17.64 8.30
CA GLU A 346 -11.29 18.87 8.97
C GLU A 346 -10.88 18.62 10.43
N SER A 347 -11.57 17.71 11.11
CA SER A 347 -11.32 17.38 12.52
C SER A 347 -10.38 16.20 12.75
N ASP A 348 -9.85 15.58 11.69
CA ASP A 348 -9.02 14.36 11.78
C ASP A 348 -7.52 14.67 11.96
N GLY A 349 -7.08 15.89 11.63
CA GLY A 349 -5.67 16.31 11.63
C GLY A 349 -5.33 17.49 12.55
N TRP A 350 -4.64 18.50 12.01
CA TRP A 350 -4.17 19.70 12.74
C TRP A 350 -5.15 20.88 12.75
N GLY A 351 -6.42 20.63 12.46
CA GLY A 351 -7.48 21.65 12.58
C GLY A 351 -7.78 22.04 14.04
N GLU A 352 -8.70 23.00 14.20
CA GLU A 352 -9.19 23.46 15.52
C GLU A 352 -9.79 22.29 16.32
N LYS A 353 -10.44 21.35 15.61
CA LYS A 353 -11.06 20.16 16.18
C LYS A 353 -10.10 18.98 16.05
N ARG A 354 -9.91 18.24 17.13
CA ARG A 354 -8.92 17.16 17.27
C ARG A 354 -9.60 15.82 17.54
N ASP A 355 -10.55 15.45 16.69
CA ASP A 355 -11.44 14.30 16.93
C ASP A 355 -10.68 12.98 16.96
N ALA A 356 -9.63 12.85 16.14
CA ALA A 356 -8.78 11.66 16.11
C ALA A 356 -8.06 11.47 17.46
N ASP A 357 -7.41 12.54 17.94
CA ASP A 357 -6.68 12.53 19.21
C ASP A 357 -7.64 12.30 20.38
N ALA A 358 -8.76 13.03 20.45
CA ALA A 358 -9.78 12.84 21.48
C ALA A 358 -10.31 11.39 21.53
N THR A 359 -10.49 10.77 20.37
CA THR A 359 -10.89 9.35 20.29
C THR A 359 -9.79 8.43 20.80
N VAL A 360 -8.52 8.68 20.45
CA VAL A 360 -7.37 7.90 20.96
C VAL A 360 -7.25 8.04 22.48
N GLN A 361 -7.36 9.25 23.03
CA GLN A 361 -7.36 9.48 24.48
C GLN A 361 -8.52 8.75 25.17
N TRP A 362 -9.71 8.79 24.58
CA TRP A 362 -10.86 8.04 25.08
C TRP A 362 -10.57 6.54 25.13
N ILE A 363 -9.96 5.96 24.08
CA ILE A 363 -9.57 4.54 24.03
C ILE A 363 -8.54 4.22 25.13
N LEU A 364 -7.50 5.04 25.28
CA LEU A 364 -6.44 4.85 26.28
C LEU A 364 -6.99 4.86 27.72
N ALA A 365 -8.05 5.63 27.97
CA ALA A 365 -8.73 5.67 29.27
C ALA A 365 -9.59 4.43 29.56
N GLN A 366 -9.85 3.56 28.58
CA GLN A 366 -10.72 2.39 28.78
C GLN A 366 -10.00 1.28 29.55
N PRO A 367 -10.70 0.61 30.50
CA PRO A 367 -10.10 -0.45 31.33
C PRO A 367 -9.72 -1.72 30.54
N TRP A 368 -10.18 -1.84 29.30
CA TRP A 368 -9.87 -2.94 28.38
C TRP A 368 -8.75 -2.60 27.39
N CYS A 369 -8.20 -1.38 27.41
CA CYS A 369 -7.03 -1.00 26.62
C CYS A 369 -5.74 -1.29 27.41
N ASN A 370 -4.73 -1.86 26.75
CA ASN A 370 -3.42 -2.12 27.37
C ASN A 370 -2.41 -0.96 27.19
N GLY A 371 -2.88 0.21 26.76
CA GLY A 371 -2.04 1.39 26.47
C GLY A 371 -1.45 1.42 25.05
N LYS A 372 -1.82 0.49 24.16
CA LYS A 372 -1.41 0.50 22.75
C LYS A 372 -2.61 0.71 21.83
N VAL A 373 -2.61 1.81 21.09
CA VAL A 373 -3.61 2.12 20.07
C VAL A 373 -2.94 2.24 18.71
N GLY A 374 -3.47 1.55 17.70
CA GLY A 374 -3.06 1.69 16.31
C GLY A 374 -4.26 1.89 15.41
N THR A 375 -4.03 2.32 14.17
CA THR A 375 -5.11 2.57 13.20
C THR A 375 -5.04 1.66 11.99
N VAL A 376 -6.19 1.47 11.33
CA VAL A 376 -6.29 0.79 10.03
C VAL A 376 -7.29 1.51 9.14
N GLY A 377 -6.94 1.70 7.87
CA GLY A 377 -7.87 2.28 6.91
C GLY A 377 -7.44 2.14 5.46
N PHE A 378 -8.44 2.08 4.59
CA PHE A 378 -8.32 2.09 3.13
C PHE A 378 -9.11 3.28 2.57
N SER A 379 -8.58 4.02 1.60
CA SER A 379 -9.24 5.20 1.01
C SER A 379 -9.55 6.25 2.09
N ALA A 380 -10.79 6.74 2.22
CA ALA A 380 -11.14 7.75 3.23
C ALA A 380 -10.74 7.37 4.69
N PRO A 381 -10.98 6.14 5.17
CA PRO A 381 -10.39 5.67 6.44
C PRO A 381 -8.85 5.66 6.49
N GLY A 382 -8.19 5.47 5.34
CA GLY A 382 -6.74 5.63 5.23
C GLY A 382 -6.34 7.09 5.37
N VAL A 383 -7.12 8.00 4.80
CA VAL A 383 -6.93 9.47 4.91
C VAL A 383 -7.09 9.93 6.36
N THR A 384 -8.13 9.47 7.08
CA THR A 384 -8.28 9.77 8.51
C THR A 384 -7.09 9.25 9.31
N SER A 385 -6.56 8.08 8.97
CA SER A 385 -5.35 7.52 9.60
C SER A 385 -4.09 8.34 9.27
N MET A 386 -3.94 8.81 8.03
CA MET A 386 -2.80 9.65 7.64
C MET A 386 -2.80 10.98 8.40
N LEU A 387 -3.95 11.66 8.47
CA LEU A 387 -4.10 12.93 9.19
C LEU A 387 -3.88 12.75 10.71
N ALA A 388 -4.36 11.64 11.27
CA ALA A 388 -4.16 11.32 12.67
C ALA A 388 -2.69 11.05 13.03
N ALA A 389 -1.85 10.67 12.07
CA ALA A 389 -0.47 10.22 12.30
C ALA A 389 0.38 11.25 13.03
N SER A 390 0.30 12.51 12.58
CA SER A 390 1.02 13.63 13.16
C SER A 390 0.22 14.30 14.26
N ALA A 391 -1.11 14.28 14.19
CA ALA A 391 -1.99 14.88 15.18
C ALA A 391 -2.10 14.11 16.51
N CYS A 392 -1.76 12.82 16.54
CA CYS A 392 -1.98 11.95 17.71
C CYS A 392 -0.67 11.29 18.15
N PRO A 393 0.13 11.92 19.04
CA PRO A 393 1.44 11.41 19.43
C PRO A 393 1.40 10.07 20.19
N ASP A 394 0.24 9.69 20.74
CA ASP A 394 0.05 8.42 21.47
C ASP A 394 -0.29 7.22 20.56
N LEU A 395 -0.40 7.42 19.24
CA LEU A 395 -0.55 6.30 18.31
C LEU A 395 0.74 5.48 18.23
N SER A 396 0.59 4.16 18.35
CA SER A 396 1.72 3.23 18.32
C SER A 396 2.03 2.72 16.91
N SER A 397 1.01 2.40 16.10
CA SER A 397 1.20 1.96 14.71
C SER A 397 0.00 2.27 13.82
N GLN A 398 0.22 2.31 12.50
CA GLN A 398 -0.81 2.63 11.54
C GLN A 398 -0.70 1.78 10.27
N ILE A 399 -1.84 1.35 9.76
CA ILE A 399 -1.98 0.72 8.45
C ILE A 399 -2.80 1.69 7.57
N ILE A 400 -2.16 2.23 6.54
CA ILE A 400 -2.70 3.28 5.67
C ILE A 400 -2.65 2.77 4.23
N GLU A 401 -3.81 2.54 3.63
CA GLU A 401 -3.91 1.98 2.28
C GLU A 401 -4.63 2.97 1.34
N ASN A 402 -4.02 3.28 0.20
CA ASN A 402 -4.54 4.16 -0.85
C ASN A 402 -5.10 5.49 -0.31
N ALA A 403 -4.25 6.32 0.30
CA ALA A 403 -4.65 7.58 0.92
C ALA A 403 -3.65 8.70 0.62
N CYS A 404 -4.14 9.94 0.47
CA CYS A 404 -3.28 11.11 0.29
C CYS A 404 -2.53 11.47 1.57
N CYS A 405 -1.43 12.21 1.42
CA CYS A 405 -0.68 12.81 2.52
C CYS A 405 -0.79 14.34 2.48
N ASP A 406 -0.71 14.97 1.31
CA ASP A 406 -1.05 16.38 1.09
C ASP A 406 -2.38 16.49 0.32
N PHE A 407 -3.40 17.13 0.92
CA PHE A 407 -4.67 17.33 0.24
C PHE A 407 -4.60 18.28 -0.95
N TYR A 408 -3.74 19.29 -0.93
CA TYR A 408 -3.67 20.25 -2.02
C TYR A 408 -3.10 19.56 -3.26
N SER A 409 -1.84 19.12 -3.22
CA SER A 409 -1.16 18.58 -4.39
C SER A 409 -1.58 17.13 -4.71
N ASP A 410 -1.84 16.30 -3.68
CA ASP A 410 -2.09 14.87 -3.87
C ASP A 410 -3.57 14.50 -3.92
N PHE A 411 -4.50 15.42 -3.58
CA PHE A 411 -5.94 15.20 -3.79
C PHE A 411 -6.71 16.25 -4.61
N VAL A 412 -6.66 17.54 -4.29
CA VAL A 412 -7.65 18.51 -4.82
C VAL A 412 -7.12 19.27 -6.03
N TYR A 413 -5.88 19.73 -6.00
CA TYR A 413 -5.24 20.65 -6.96
C TYR A 413 -3.90 20.11 -7.48
N GLN A 414 -3.91 18.99 -8.21
CA GLN A 414 -2.69 18.47 -8.85
C GLN A 414 -2.14 19.51 -9.84
N GLY A 415 -0.90 19.94 -9.64
CA GLY A 415 -0.28 21.02 -10.42
C GLY A 415 -1.04 22.35 -10.38
N GLY A 416 -1.78 22.60 -9.30
CA GLY A 416 -2.63 23.80 -9.18
C GLY A 416 -3.96 23.71 -9.95
N VAL A 417 -4.32 22.53 -10.49
CA VAL A 417 -5.56 22.32 -11.24
C VAL A 417 -6.56 21.46 -10.47
N PHE A 418 -7.79 21.96 -10.34
CA PHE A 418 -8.87 21.26 -9.64
C PHE A 418 -9.18 19.90 -10.30
N ARG A 419 -9.05 18.82 -9.55
CA ARG A 419 -9.39 17.44 -9.98
C ARG A 419 -10.90 17.22 -10.00
N LYS A 420 -11.54 17.82 -11.01
CA LYS A 420 -13.00 17.88 -11.17
C LYS A 420 -13.69 16.53 -10.98
N SER A 421 -13.36 15.52 -11.79
CA SER A 421 -14.08 14.25 -11.73
C SER A 421 -13.88 13.54 -10.40
N ASP A 422 -12.67 13.53 -9.86
CA ASP A 422 -12.38 12.80 -8.62
C ASP A 422 -13.07 13.46 -7.43
N VAL A 423 -12.92 14.78 -7.28
CA VAL A 423 -13.50 15.56 -6.18
C VAL A 423 -15.03 15.59 -6.24
N MET A 424 -15.61 15.85 -7.42
CA MET A 424 -17.07 16.01 -7.55
C MET A 424 -17.82 14.67 -7.57
N SER A 425 -17.11 13.54 -7.69
CA SER A 425 -17.71 12.21 -7.59
C SER A 425 -17.90 11.72 -6.15
N LEU A 426 -17.31 12.44 -5.17
CA LEU A 426 -17.43 12.08 -3.77
C LEU A 426 -18.88 12.23 -3.28
N PRO A 427 -19.35 11.35 -2.38
CA PRO A 427 -20.72 11.40 -1.88
C PRO A 427 -20.98 12.53 -0.87
N TRP A 428 -19.98 13.35 -0.55
CA TRP A 428 -20.07 14.46 0.40
C TRP A 428 -19.71 15.77 -0.29
N ASP A 429 -20.44 16.84 0.04
CA ASP A 429 -20.24 18.15 -0.60
C ASP A 429 -19.25 19.01 0.17
N ASN A 430 -17.96 18.92 -0.20
CA ASN A 430 -16.93 19.91 0.15
C ASN A 430 -16.54 20.78 -1.04
N THR A 431 -17.22 20.62 -2.18
CA THR A 431 -16.77 21.18 -3.47
C THR A 431 -16.72 22.70 -3.42
N GLY A 432 -17.72 23.32 -2.80
CA GLY A 432 -17.78 24.78 -2.64
C GLY A 432 -16.60 25.34 -1.84
N THR A 433 -16.27 24.72 -0.70
CA THR A 433 -15.13 25.13 0.14
C THR A 433 -13.81 24.94 -0.60
N TRP A 434 -13.55 23.74 -1.13
CA TRP A 434 -12.26 23.49 -1.76
C TRP A 434 -12.04 24.40 -2.97
N ARG A 435 -13.10 24.70 -3.73
CA ARG A 435 -13.05 25.68 -4.83
C ARG A 435 -12.83 27.12 -4.40
N SER A 436 -13.13 27.49 -3.15
CA SER A 436 -12.81 28.82 -2.63
C SER A 436 -11.35 28.97 -2.18
N HIS A 437 -10.57 27.89 -2.19
CA HIS A 437 -9.15 27.87 -1.84
C HIS A 437 -8.27 27.32 -3.00
N PRO A 438 -8.24 27.98 -4.17
CA PRO A 438 -7.51 27.49 -5.35
C PRO A 438 -5.99 27.56 -5.22
N SER A 439 -5.46 28.47 -4.41
CA SER A 439 -4.04 28.51 -4.04
C SER A 439 -3.78 27.64 -2.81
N LYS A 440 -2.53 27.22 -2.59
CA LYS A 440 -2.09 26.54 -1.36
C LYS A 440 -1.99 27.54 -0.20
N ASP A 441 -3.10 28.20 0.14
CA ASP A 441 -3.19 29.11 1.28
C ASP A 441 -3.23 28.35 2.63
N THR A 442 -3.34 29.09 3.73
CA THR A 442 -3.26 28.53 5.09
C THR A 442 -4.35 27.51 5.42
N TYR A 443 -5.45 27.44 4.66
CA TYR A 443 -6.46 26.40 4.80
C TYR A 443 -5.86 24.99 4.68
N TRP A 444 -4.91 24.82 3.75
CA TRP A 444 -4.36 23.50 3.44
C TRP A 444 -3.37 22.99 4.49
N ASN A 445 -2.84 23.85 5.35
CA ASN A 445 -1.85 23.48 6.38
C ASN A 445 -2.35 22.39 7.35
N ALA A 446 -3.67 22.34 7.61
CA ALA A 446 -4.27 21.32 8.47
C ALA A 446 -4.29 19.92 7.84
N TYR A 447 -4.06 19.84 6.52
CA TYR A 447 -4.16 18.66 5.68
C TYR A 447 -2.82 18.28 5.00
N ASP A 448 -1.72 18.90 5.42
CA ASP A 448 -0.38 18.66 4.87
C ASP A 448 0.40 17.70 5.78
N GLY A 449 0.22 16.41 5.57
CA GLY A 449 0.89 15.36 6.35
C GLY A 449 2.40 15.30 6.14
N VAL A 450 2.91 15.84 5.03
CA VAL A 450 4.36 15.91 4.75
C VAL A 450 5.00 16.98 5.64
N ALA A 451 4.39 18.17 5.71
CA ALA A 451 4.86 19.25 6.58
C ALA A 451 4.83 18.85 8.06
N HIS A 452 3.84 18.04 8.47
CA HIS A 452 3.70 17.54 9.84
C HIS A 452 4.35 16.17 10.09
N ALA A 453 5.23 15.71 9.20
CA ALA A 453 5.95 14.46 9.43
C ALA A 453 6.78 14.46 10.74
N PRO A 454 7.48 15.56 11.12
CA PRO A 454 8.26 15.61 12.37
C PRO A 454 7.48 15.34 13.65
N GLU A 455 6.17 15.57 13.66
CA GLU A 455 5.28 15.31 14.79
C GLU A 455 4.78 13.85 14.83
N THR A 456 4.98 13.08 13.76
CA THR A 456 4.53 11.69 13.69
C THR A 456 5.40 10.78 14.54
N THR A 457 4.78 10.10 15.52
CA THR A 457 5.45 9.16 16.44
C THR A 457 5.18 7.70 16.13
N SER A 458 4.26 7.39 15.21
CA SER A 458 3.82 6.02 14.97
C SER A 458 4.57 5.33 13.82
N SER A 459 4.82 4.02 13.96
CA SER A 459 5.26 3.17 12.84
C SER A 459 4.14 3.06 11.79
N GLY A 460 4.48 2.97 10.51
CA GLY A 460 3.49 2.92 9.43
C GLY A 460 3.68 1.77 8.46
N PHE A 461 2.57 1.18 8.01
CA PHE A 461 2.47 0.36 6.82
C PHE A 461 1.65 1.11 5.80
N LEU A 462 2.31 1.63 4.77
CA LEU A 462 1.69 2.38 3.68
C LEU A 462 1.59 1.46 2.47
N LEU A 463 0.40 1.42 1.86
CA LEU A 463 0.16 0.68 0.63
C LEU A 463 -0.48 1.60 -0.39
N THR A 464 0.02 1.57 -1.62
CA THR A 464 -0.63 2.20 -2.77
C THR A 464 -0.47 1.33 -4.04
N GLY A 465 -1.02 1.78 -5.15
CA GLY A 465 -0.80 1.18 -6.46
C GLY A 465 -0.26 2.21 -7.47
N TRP A 466 0.46 1.76 -8.51
CA TRP A 466 1.04 2.66 -9.52
C TRP A 466 0.01 3.52 -10.25
N PHE A 467 -1.25 3.06 -10.31
CA PHE A 467 -2.35 3.76 -10.96
C PHE A 467 -3.40 4.25 -9.96
N ASP A 468 -3.03 4.32 -8.68
CA ASP A 468 -3.87 4.85 -7.61
C ASP A 468 -3.85 6.39 -7.63
N MET A 469 -5.00 7.03 -7.45
CA MET A 469 -5.07 8.50 -7.33
C MET A 469 -4.28 9.03 -6.12
N PHE A 470 -4.10 8.16 -5.13
CA PHE A 470 -3.29 8.23 -3.91
C PHE A 470 -1.77 8.22 -4.05
N GLN A 471 -1.25 7.82 -5.21
CA GLN A 471 0.07 7.22 -5.30
C GLN A 471 1.20 8.14 -4.82
N LYS A 472 1.25 9.38 -5.31
CA LYS A 472 2.24 10.38 -4.85
C LYS A 472 2.20 10.59 -3.35
N GLY A 473 1.01 10.81 -2.78
CA GLY A 473 0.85 11.09 -1.36
C GLY A 473 1.26 9.93 -0.46
N ALA A 474 0.98 8.68 -0.86
CA ALA A 474 1.43 7.52 -0.09
C ALA A 474 2.97 7.37 -0.10
N ILE A 475 3.61 7.61 -1.24
CA ILE A 475 5.07 7.54 -1.39
C ILE A 475 5.76 8.67 -0.61
N GLU A 476 5.29 9.91 -0.77
CA GLU A 476 5.88 11.06 -0.09
C GLU A 476 5.60 11.05 1.41
N GLY A 477 4.41 10.59 1.83
CA GLY A 477 4.11 10.36 3.24
C GLY A 477 5.00 9.30 3.87
N PHE A 478 5.36 8.24 3.12
CA PHE A 478 6.38 7.28 3.56
C PHE A 478 7.74 7.97 3.73
N MET A 479 8.26 8.63 2.70
CA MET A 479 9.57 9.27 2.74
C MET A 479 9.67 10.29 3.89
N ALA A 480 8.67 11.17 4.01
CA ALA A 480 8.66 12.20 5.04
C ALA A 480 8.69 11.60 6.46
N ARG A 481 7.88 10.58 6.72
CA ARG A 481 7.85 9.91 8.04
C ARG A 481 9.09 9.05 8.29
N GLN A 482 9.63 8.41 7.25
CA GLN A 482 10.78 7.52 7.33
C GLN A 482 12.06 8.30 7.68
N HIS A 483 12.24 9.49 7.11
CA HIS A 483 13.46 10.30 7.26
C HIS A 483 13.33 11.43 8.27
N SER A 484 12.14 12.02 8.40
CA SER A 484 11.92 13.23 9.21
C SER A 484 10.95 13.02 10.36
N GLY A 485 10.35 11.83 10.51
CA GLY A 485 9.45 11.52 11.62
C GLY A 485 10.12 11.60 13.00
N ALA A 486 9.33 11.67 14.07
CA ALA A 486 9.84 11.55 15.43
C ALA A 486 10.40 10.15 15.70
N ALA A 487 11.10 9.94 16.82
CA ALA A 487 11.82 8.70 17.14
C ALA A 487 10.97 7.40 17.10
N GLY A 488 9.65 7.51 17.28
CA GLY A 488 8.73 6.38 17.15
C GLY A 488 8.37 6.02 15.69
N ALA A 489 8.58 6.93 14.74
CA ALA A 489 8.30 6.78 13.32
C ALA A 489 9.56 6.64 12.44
N THR A 490 10.65 7.37 12.71
CA THR A 490 11.88 7.34 11.90
C THR A 490 12.39 5.91 11.75
N GLY A 491 12.69 5.48 10.52
CA GLY A 491 13.20 4.13 10.24
C GLY A 491 12.21 2.98 10.48
N LYS A 492 10.94 3.28 10.78
CA LYS A 492 9.89 2.29 11.14
C LYS A 492 8.68 2.37 10.22
N GLN A 493 8.85 2.95 9.04
CA GLN A 493 7.84 2.96 8.00
C GLN A 493 8.09 1.82 7.03
N HIS A 494 7.01 1.30 6.45
CA HIS A 494 7.05 0.28 5.42
C HIS A 494 6.16 0.71 4.26
N LEU A 495 6.64 0.51 3.03
CA LEU A 495 5.92 0.90 1.82
C LEU A 495 5.70 -0.32 0.92
N VAL A 496 4.46 -0.49 0.45
CA VAL A 496 4.08 -1.47 -0.56
C VAL A 496 3.45 -0.78 -1.76
N ILE A 497 3.96 -1.05 -2.97
CA ILE A 497 3.40 -0.51 -4.21
C ILE A 497 3.09 -1.64 -5.19
N ASP A 498 1.81 -1.81 -5.54
CA ASP A 498 1.35 -2.82 -6.50
C ASP A 498 0.92 -2.19 -7.84
N PRO A 499 0.67 -2.93 -8.93
CA PRO A 499 0.37 -2.34 -10.23
C PRO A 499 -1.13 -2.06 -10.43
N ARG A 500 -1.84 -1.64 -9.38
CA ARG A 500 -3.31 -1.47 -9.41
C ARG A 500 -3.77 -0.03 -9.34
N THR A 501 -5.03 0.17 -9.73
CA THR A 501 -5.82 1.38 -9.54
C THR A 501 -6.44 1.43 -8.14
N HIS A 502 -7.08 2.54 -7.77
CA HIS A 502 -7.70 2.73 -6.46
C HIS A 502 -8.65 1.59 -6.07
N ALA A 503 -9.48 1.13 -7.01
CA ALA A 503 -10.45 0.03 -6.81
C ALA A 503 -9.88 -1.38 -7.07
N GLY A 504 -8.56 -1.50 -7.27
CA GLY A 504 -7.87 -2.78 -7.47
C GLY A 504 -7.79 -3.30 -8.92
N GLY A 505 -8.23 -2.50 -9.90
CA GLY A 505 -8.10 -2.84 -11.33
C GLY A 505 -6.71 -2.59 -11.90
N MET A 506 -6.46 -2.93 -13.18
CA MET A 506 -5.15 -2.77 -13.85
C MET A 506 -5.25 -2.10 -15.24
N GLY A 507 -6.36 -1.41 -15.52
CA GLY A 507 -6.60 -0.82 -16.84
C GLY A 507 -6.74 -1.88 -17.95
N GLN A 508 -6.13 -1.63 -19.10
CA GLN A 508 -6.16 -2.53 -20.27
C GLN A 508 -5.04 -3.57 -20.27
N LEU A 509 -4.02 -3.41 -19.43
CA LEU A 509 -2.94 -4.39 -19.27
C LEU A 509 -3.25 -5.34 -18.12
N THR A 510 -2.57 -6.48 -18.08
CA THR A 510 -2.66 -7.44 -16.98
C THR A 510 -1.26 -7.81 -16.51
N PHE A 511 -0.93 -7.38 -15.30
CA PHE A 511 0.39 -7.63 -14.72
C PHE A 511 0.42 -8.99 -14.00
N PRO A 512 1.26 -9.95 -14.43
CA PRO A 512 1.28 -11.30 -13.85
C PRO A 512 1.87 -11.29 -12.44
N SER A 513 1.45 -12.23 -11.59
CA SER A 513 1.99 -12.37 -10.22
C SER A 513 1.91 -11.08 -9.38
N SER A 514 0.92 -10.23 -9.66
CA SER A 514 0.74 -8.90 -9.08
C SER A 514 0.13 -8.90 -7.67
N ASP A 515 -0.26 -10.05 -7.15
CA ASP A 515 -0.59 -10.20 -5.73
C ASP A 515 0.67 -10.10 -4.87
N LEU A 516 0.57 -9.35 -3.76
CA LEU A 516 1.68 -9.21 -2.82
C LEU A 516 2.16 -10.60 -2.36
N PRO A 517 3.45 -10.96 -2.52
CA PRO A 517 3.97 -12.24 -2.06
C PRO A 517 3.76 -12.41 -0.56
N GLY A 518 3.14 -13.52 -0.17
CA GLY A 518 2.71 -13.78 1.22
C GLY A 518 1.33 -13.22 1.59
N GLY A 519 0.73 -12.39 0.74
CA GLY A 519 -0.63 -11.87 0.86
C GLY A 519 -0.75 -10.61 1.71
N ARG A 520 -1.54 -9.64 1.24
CA ARG A 520 -1.79 -8.34 1.89
C ARG A 520 -2.31 -8.47 3.33
N THR A 521 -3.21 -9.42 3.58
CA THR A 521 -3.75 -9.65 4.93
C THR A 521 -2.68 -10.17 5.90
N ALA A 522 -1.80 -11.07 5.46
CA ALA A 522 -0.74 -11.59 6.31
C ALA A 522 0.32 -10.50 6.59
N ALA A 523 0.66 -9.67 5.60
CA ALA A 523 1.57 -8.53 5.78
C ALA A 523 1.04 -7.55 6.85
N ARG A 524 -0.23 -7.14 6.72
CA ARG A 524 -0.91 -6.27 7.71
C ARG A 524 -0.84 -6.85 9.13
N ARG A 525 -1.16 -8.14 9.30
CA ARG A 525 -1.09 -8.83 10.60
C ARG A 525 0.33 -8.90 11.15
N THR A 526 1.30 -9.21 10.28
CA THR A 526 2.72 -9.31 10.66
C THR A 526 3.25 -7.98 11.16
N PHE A 527 2.99 -6.90 10.42
CA PHE A 527 3.34 -5.54 10.83
C PHE A 527 2.70 -5.17 12.17
N GLN A 528 1.38 -5.36 12.30
CA GLN A 528 0.65 -4.94 13.49
C GLN A 528 1.07 -5.72 14.73
N ASN A 529 1.29 -7.04 14.62
CA ASN A 529 1.76 -7.87 15.74
C ASN A 529 3.17 -7.46 16.19
N TYR A 530 4.06 -7.16 15.25
CA TYR A 530 5.42 -6.72 15.56
C TYR A 530 5.43 -5.42 16.37
N TYR A 531 4.75 -4.37 15.90
CA TYR A 531 4.80 -3.05 16.57
C TYR A 531 3.86 -2.91 17.78
N MET A 532 2.72 -3.63 17.80
CA MET A 532 1.73 -3.48 18.90
C MET A 532 1.87 -4.51 20.01
N LYS A 533 2.40 -5.71 19.70
CA LYS A 533 2.54 -6.81 20.67
C LYS A 533 3.98 -7.20 20.94
N ASN A 534 4.95 -6.67 20.18
CA ASN A 534 6.34 -7.08 20.23
C ASN A 534 6.51 -8.59 19.97
N THR A 535 5.79 -9.13 18.98
CA THR A 535 5.85 -10.56 18.62
C THR A 535 6.21 -10.77 17.14
N GLY A 536 6.95 -11.84 16.85
CA GLY A 536 7.37 -12.21 15.49
C GLY A 536 8.59 -11.43 14.97
N ALA A 537 8.96 -11.68 13.71
CA ALA A 537 10.18 -11.14 13.08
C ALA A 537 9.96 -9.84 12.27
N GLY A 538 8.76 -9.27 12.29
CA GLY A 538 8.39 -8.14 11.42
C GLY A 538 8.26 -8.54 9.94
N LEU A 539 8.13 -7.56 9.05
CA LEU A 539 7.90 -7.80 7.61
C LEU A 539 9.12 -8.29 6.83
N GLY A 540 10.33 -8.02 7.33
CA GLY A 540 11.58 -8.36 6.64
C GLY A 540 11.90 -7.51 5.40
N PHE A 541 11.17 -6.41 5.16
CA PHE A 541 11.47 -5.42 4.11
C PHE A 541 11.03 -4.03 4.57
N THR A 542 11.70 -2.97 4.11
CA THR A 542 11.22 -1.57 4.28
C THR A 542 10.29 -1.22 3.13
N VAL A 543 10.76 -1.36 1.89
CA VAL A 543 9.98 -1.11 0.68
C VAL A 543 9.83 -2.41 -0.09
N LYS A 544 8.62 -2.67 -0.59
CA LYS A 544 8.35 -3.77 -1.53
C LYS A 544 7.48 -3.24 -2.66
N TYR A 545 7.98 -3.30 -3.88
CA TYR A 545 7.33 -2.67 -5.03
C TYR A 545 7.29 -3.62 -6.22
N TYR A 546 6.25 -3.50 -7.03
CA TYR A 546 6.13 -4.24 -8.27
C TYR A 546 6.78 -3.44 -9.40
N ILE A 547 7.75 -4.00 -10.11
CA ILE A 547 8.28 -3.36 -11.32
C ILE A 547 7.43 -3.79 -12.52
N MET A 548 6.85 -2.83 -13.23
CA MET A 548 6.02 -3.09 -14.42
C MET A 548 6.91 -3.33 -15.65
N GLY A 549 6.37 -4.00 -16.66
CA GLY A 549 7.00 -4.16 -17.97
C GLY A 549 5.97 -4.52 -19.04
N ALA A 550 6.41 -4.87 -20.25
CA ALA A 550 5.55 -5.32 -21.34
C ALA A 550 4.93 -6.70 -21.03
N SER A 551 3.86 -6.69 -20.21
CA SER A 551 3.27 -7.89 -19.58
C SER A 551 2.71 -8.95 -20.55
N ASP A 552 2.43 -8.54 -21.78
CA ASP A 552 1.89 -9.35 -22.87
C ASP A 552 2.97 -9.83 -23.86
N GLU A 553 4.24 -9.50 -23.61
CA GLU A 553 5.39 -9.96 -24.39
C GLU A 553 6.19 -11.01 -23.62
N ALA A 554 6.31 -12.21 -24.22
CA ALA A 554 6.99 -13.32 -23.58
C ALA A 554 8.48 -13.02 -23.38
N GLY A 555 8.94 -13.09 -22.13
CA GLY A 555 10.34 -12.85 -21.77
C GLY A 555 10.73 -11.37 -21.66
N ALA A 556 9.78 -10.45 -21.79
CA ALA A 556 10.05 -9.04 -21.51
C ALA A 556 10.44 -8.85 -20.03
N PRO A 557 11.48 -8.05 -19.75
CA PRO A 557 11.91 -7.75 -18.39
C PRO A 557 10.85 -6.97 -17.59
N GLY A 558 10.99 -7.00 -16.26
CA GLY A 558 9.99 -6.47 -15.33
C GLY A 558 8.93 -7.51 -14.97
N ASN A 559 7.75 -7.04 -14.56
CA ASN A 559 6.61 -7.85 -14.12
C ASN A 559 6.89 -8.72 -12.89
N GLU A 560 7.63 -8.17 -11.93
CA GLU A 560 8.08 -8.90 -10.75
C GLU A 560 8.05 -8.02 -9.48
N TRP A 561 8.10 -8.67 -8.32
CA TRP A 561 8.21 -7.98 -7.03
C TRP A 561 9.66 -7.84 -6.61
N ARG A 562 10.05 -6.63 -6.21
CA ARG A 562 11.37 -6.32 -5.64
C ARG A 562 11.23 -5.75 -4.24
N THR A 563 12.33 -5.81 -3.49
CA THR A 563 12.44 -5.21 -2.16
C THR A 563 13.59 -4.22 -2.13
N ALA A 564 13.41 -3.12 -1.39
CA ALA A 564 14.46 -2.15 -1.13
C ALA A 564 14.45 -1.72 0.34
N ASN A 565 15.58 -1.15 0.76
CA ASN A 565 15.74 -0.63 2.12
C ASN A 565 15.14 0.77 2.27
N ASP A 566 14.84 1.44 1.16
CA ASP A 566 14.35 2.81 1.13
C ASP A 566 13.59 3.14 -0.17
N TRP A 567 13.05 4.35 -0.27
CA TRP A 567 12.53 4.92 -1.52
C TRP A 567 13.20 6.28 -1.82
N PRO A 568 13.74 6.52 -3.03
CA PRO A 568 13.86 5.60 -4.16
C PRO A 568 14.64 4.32 -3.84
N PRO A 569 14.38 3.20 -4.54
CA PRO A 569 14.90 1.88 -4.14
C PRO A 569 16.41 1.71 -4.34
N PHE A 570 17.02 2.63 -5.10
CA PHE A 570 18.46 2.74 -5.35
C PHE A 570 18.79 4.21 -5.67
N PRO A 571 20.07 4.62 -5.60
CA PRO A 571 20.49 5.92 -6.13
C PRO A 571 20.10 6.06 -7.60
N THR A 572 19.39 7.12 -7.92
CA THR A 572 18.93 7.44 -9.28
C THR A 572 19.68 8.64 -9.84
N THR A 573 20.00 8.60 -11.14
CA THR A 573 20.36 9.80 -11.90
C THR A 573 19.25 10.13 -12.89
N ALA A 574 19.10 11.41 -13.23
CA ALA A 574 18.13 11.84 -14.23
C ALA A 574 18.72 11.65 -15.63
N ARG A 575 18.18 10.69 -16.38
CA ARG A 575 18.44 10.59 -17.82
C ARG A 575 17.57 11.59 -18.57
N VAL A 576 18.20 12.52 -19.25
CA VAL A 576 17.54 13.64 -19.94
C VAL A 576 17.26 13.27 -21.39
N TYR A 577 15.99 13.36 -21.78
CA TYR A 577 15.53 13.26 -23.17
C TYR A 577 15.05 14.63 -23.65
N ARG A 578 15.85 15.30 -24.46
CA ARG A 578 15.54 16.60 -25.05
C ARG A 578 14.41 16.47 -26.08
N LEU A 579 13.44 17.36 -26.01
CA LEU A 579 12.42 17.49 -27.05
C LEU A 579 13.05 18.20 -28.26
N GLY A 580 12.89 17.61 -29.45
CA GLY A 580 13.47 18.09 -30.70
C GLY A 580 12.42 18.41 -31.77
N THR A 581 12.92 18.96 -32.88
CA THR A 581 12.16 19.05 -34.13
C THR A 581 11.86 17.66 -34.69
N SER A 582 10.88 17.57 -35.59
CA SER A 582 10.36 16.30 -36.12
C SER A 582 9.80 15.35 -35.05
N GLU A 583 9.28 15.87 -33.93
CA GLU A 583 8.56 15.09 -32.92
C GLU A 583 9.43 14.00 -32.27
N ARG A 584 10.74 14.28 -32.13
CA ARG A 584 11.73 13.36 -31.58
C ARG A 584 12.07 13.68 -30.12
N LEU A 585 12.25 12.63 -29.32
CA LEU A 585 12.99 12.65 -28.05
C LEU A 585 14.40 12.14 -28.30
N ALA A 586 15.42 12.94 -27.99
CA ALA A 586 16.81 12.54 -28.12
C ALA A 586 17.48 12.48 -26.74
N SER A 587 18.19 11.39 -26.47
CA SER A 587 19.00 11.25 -25.26
C SER A 587 20.34 11.99 -25.39
N GLY A 588 20.87 12.44 -24.25
CA GLY A 588 22.21 13.00 -24.13
C GLY A 588 22.35 14.46 -24.58
N GLU A 589 23.60 14.90 -24.72
CA GLU A 589 24.02 16.27 -25.08
C GLU A 589 23.84 16.60 -26.58
N GLN A 590 23.07 15.80 -27.33
CA GLN A 590 22.87 16.03 -28.76
C GLN A 590 22.34 17.45 -29.02
N THR A 591 23.11 18.26 -29.74
CA THR A 591 22.66 19.59 -30.17
C THR A 591 21.56 19.41 -31.21
N LEU A 592 20.31 19.54 -30.76
CA LEU A 592 19.15 19.44 -31.64
C LEU A 592 18.90 20.77 -32.38
N PRO A 593 18.35 20.76 -33.61
CA PRO A 593 17.94 21.98 -34.27
C PRO A 593 16.90 22.75 -33.44
N THR A 594 17.11 24.06 -33.27
CA THR A 594 16.15 24.96 -32.62
C THR A 594 14.82 24.97 -33.38
N GLY A 595 13.72 24.85 -32.66
CA GLY A 595 12.38 24.92 -33.22
C GLY A 595 11.30 25.15 -32.16
N SER A 596 10.04 25.10 -32.60
CA SER A 596 8.88 25.24 -31.71
C SER A 596 7.64 24.59 -32.33
N TYR A 597 6.72 24.18 -31.48
CA TYR A 597 5.40 23.67 -31.87
C TYR A 597 4.32 24.53 -31.25
N THR A 598 3.40 25.05 -32.08
CA THR A 598 2.25 25.85 -31.62
C THR A 598 0.95 25.12 -31.92
N PHE A 599 0.06 25.04 -30.93
CA PHE A 599 -1.27 24.48 -31.07
C PHE A 599 -2.32 25.37 -30.40
N ALA A 600 -3.56 25.32 -30.91
CA ALA A 600 -4.68 26.06 -30.35
C ALA A 600 -5.42 25.20 -29.32
N PHE A 601 -5.45 25.65 -28.07
CA PHE A 601 -6.28 25.09 -27.01
C PHE A 601 -7.61 25.83 -26.93
N ASP A 602 -8.70 25.12 -27.21
CA ASP A 602 -10.07 25.60 -27.05
C ASP A 602 -10.71 24.96 -25.79
N PRO A 603 -10.99 25.74 -24.71
CA PRO A 603 -11.65 25.21 -23.52
C PRO A 603 -13.03 24.60 -23.76
N ALA A 604 -13.69 24.91 -24.89
CA ALA A 604 -14.95 24.30 -25.28
C ALA A 604 -14.81 22.91 -25.95
N ASN A 605 -13.58 22.53 -26.35
CA ASN A 605 -13.26 21.23 -26.94
C ASN A 605 -11.98 20.65 -26.30
N PRO A 606 -11.98 20.37 -24.99
CA PRO A 606 -10.79 19.86 -24.30
C PRO A 606 -10.46 18.42 -24.73
N VAL A 607 -9.19 18.05 -24.57
CA VAL A 607 -8.71 16.68 -24.74
C VAL A 607 -9.37 15.78 -23.67
N PRO A 608 -9.99 14.65 -24.07
CA PRO A 608 -10.64 13.76 -23.13
C PRO A 608 -9.64 13.00 -22.25
N THR A 609 -10.03 12.76 -20.99
CA THR A 609 -9.35 11.84 -20.08
C THR A 609 -9.57 10.41 -20.52
N LEU A 610 -8.48 9.64 -20.61
CA LEU A 610 -8.49 8.21 -20.87
C LEU A 610 -7.34 7.54 -20.12
N GLY A 611 -7.68 6.74 -19.09
CA GLY A 611 -6.71 6.07 -18.22
C GLY A 611 -6.05 7.02 -17.22
N GLY A 612 -4.98 6.54 -16.59
CA GLY A 612 -4.24 7.26 -15.55
C GLY A 612 -4.79 7.01 -14.15
N ALA A 613 -4.42 7.85 -13.19
CA ALA A 613 -4.73 7.69 -11.78
C ALA A 613 -6.09 8.31 -11.39
N ASN A 614 -7.19 7.75 -11.92
CA ASN A 614 -8.57 8.23 -11.69
C ASN A 614 -9.30 7.45 -10.58
N LEU A 615 -10.31 8.08 -9.98
CA LEU A 615 -11.26 7.45 -9.04
C LEU A 615 -12.50 6.88 -9.75
N ALA A 616 -13.27 7.76 -10.41
CA ALA A 616 -14.57 7.43 -10.98
C ALA A 616 -14.53 7.17 -12.49
N LEU A 617 -13.50 7.68 -13.17
CA LEU A 617 -13.28 7.46 -14.60
C LEU A 617 -12.50 6.15 -14.82
N PRO A 618 -12.48 5.61 -16.06
CA PRO A 618 -11.58 4.52 -16.40
C PRO A 618 -10.13 4.85 -15.99
N ALA A 619 -9.52 3.97 -15.20
CA ALA A 619 -8.21 4.16 -14.60
C ALA A 619 -7.21 3.08 -15.06
N GLY A 620 -5.92 3.34 -14.85
CA GLY A 620 -4.85 2.44 -15.25
C GLY A 620 -4.31 2.69 -16.66
N PRO A 621 -3.44 1.79 -17.16
CA PRO A 621 -2.83 1.93 -18.47
C PRO A 621 -3.86 1.73 -19.57
N MET A 622 -3.95 2.70 -20.47
CA MET A 622 -4.89 2.69 -21.59
C MET A 622 -4.24 3.22 -22.87
N ASP A 623 -4.59 2.60 -24.00
CA ASP A 623 -4.10 2.96 -25.32
C ASP A 623 -4.62 4.35 -25.72
N GLN A 624 -3.70 5.31 -25.80
CA GLN A 624 -4.00 6.72 -26.07
C GLN A 624 -4.45 6.96 -27.51
N ARG A 625 -4.24 6.02 -28.44
CA ARG A 625 -4.76 6.12 -29.81
C ARG A 625 -6.28 6.23 -29.87
N ALA A 626 -6.99 5.70 -28.86
CA ALA A 626 -8.45 5.76 -28.78
C ALA A 626 -8.99 7.19 -28.61
N ILE A 627 -8.16 8.17 -28.22
CA ILE A 627 -8.52 9.59 -28.20
C ILE A 627 -8.75 10.14 -29.63
N GLY A 628 -8.17 9.49 -30.64
CA GLY A 628 -8.22 9.91 -32.03
C GLY A 628 -7.21 11.00 -32.37
N ALA A 629 -7.10 11.32 -33.66
CA ALA A 629 -6.20 12.38 -34.13
C ALA A 629 -6.72 13.75 -33.68
N ARG A 630 -5.86 14.51 -32.98
CA ARG A 630 -6.14 15.88 -32.54
C ARG A 630 -4.94 16.78 -32.80
N ASN A 631 -5.20 18.02 -33.18
CA ASN A 631 -4.16 19.01 -33.50
C ASN A 631 -3.64 19.74 -32.25
N ASP A 632 -4.24 19.49 -31.09
CA ASP A 632 -3.87 20.06 -29.79
C ASP A 632 -3.16 19.04 -28.89
N ILE A 633 -2.63 17.95 -29.48
CA ILE A 633 -1.77 16.98 -28.81
C ILE A 633 -0.46 16.89 -29.59
N LEU A 634 0.61 17.40 -29.00
CA LEU A 634 1.96 17.19 -29.49
C LEU A 634 2.46 15.85 -29.00
N LYS A 635 3.17 15.11 -29.85
CA LYS A 635 3.68 13.78 -29.54
C LYS A 635 5.17 13.77 -29.80
N PHE A 636 5.97 13.30 -28.84
CA PHE A 636 7.40 13.14 -29.04
C PHE A 636 7.82 11.72 -28.65
N TYR A 637 8.66 11.10 -29.47
CA TYR A 637 9.07 9.71 -29.30
C TYR A 637 10.59 9.55 -29.43
N THR A 638 11.15 8.60 -28.66
CA THR A 638 12.50 8.11 -28.94
C THR A 638 12.52 7.27 -30.21
N GLU A 639 13.71 6.95 -30.71
CA GLU A 639 13.85 5.75 -31.55
C GLU A 639 13.51 4.47 -30.77
N PRO A 640 13.21 3.34 -31.45
CA PRO A 640 13.01 2.08 -30.77
C PRO A 640 14.24 1.77 -29.92
N LEU A 641 14.02 1.45 -28.65
CA LEU A 641 15.10 1.20 -27.72
C LEU A 641 15.90 -0.03 -28.16
N ALA A 642 17.22 0.11 -28.21
CA ALA A 642 18.13 -0.98 -28.56
C ALA A 642 18.27 -2.01 -27.44
N ALA A 643 18.02 -1.60 -26.19
CA ALA A 643 18.03 -2.42 -24.99
C ALA A 643 16.92 -1.96 -24.02
N PRO A 644 16.47 -2.80 -23.09
CA PRO A 644 15.46 -2.41 -22.11
C PRO A 644 15.96 -1.30 -21.18
N LEU A 645 15.09 -0.37 -20.80
CA LEU A 645 15.39 0.71 -19.86
C LEU A 645 14.46 0.64 -18.65
N GLU A 646 15.04 0.41 -17.47
CA GLU A 646 14.32 0.53 -16.20
C GLU A 646 14.24 2.00 -15.76
N VAL A 647 13.01 2.44 -15.52
CA VAL A 647 12.69 3.76 -14.98
C VAL A 647 11.95 3.55 -13.66
N THR A 648 12.62 3.84 -12.55
CA THR A 648 12.07 3.68 -11.19
C THR A 648 12.37 4.91 -10.35
N GLY A 649 11.35 5.72 -10.06
CA GLY A 649 11.49 6.95 -9.27
C GLY A 649 10.54 8.05 -9.72
N HIS A 650 10.89 9.30 -9.40
CA HIS A 650 10.15 10.53 -9.73
C HIS A 650 10.41 10.97 -11.18
N VAL A 651 9.35 11.21 -11.96
CA VAL A 651 9.44 11.62 -13.36
C VAL A 651 9.00 13.08 -13.52
N LEU A 652 9.80 13.87 -14.22
CA LEU A 652 9.53 15.28 -14.48
C LEU A 652 9.57 15.57 -15.99
N LEU A 653 8.74 16.51 -16.43
CA LEU A 653 8.86 17.13 -17.75
C LEU A 653 9.13 18.61 -17.57
N ARG A 654 10.26 19.10 -18.06
CA ARG A 654 10.54 20.53 -18.19
C ARG A 654 10.15 20.98 -19.59
N LEU A 655 9.52 22.14 -19.68
CA LEU A 655 9.14 22.77 -20.93
C LEU A 655 9.52 24.24 -20.87
N GLN A 656 10.01 24.76 -21.99
CA GLN A 656 10.00 26.18 -22.26
C GLN A 656 8.78 26.49 -23.13
N ILE A 657 7.90 27.36 -22.64
CA ILE A 657 6.57 27.59 -23.20
C ILE A 657 6.30 29.06 -23.46
N SER A 658 5.31 29.35 -24.30
CA SER A 658 4.64 30.66 -24.32
C SER A 658 3.17 30.46 -24.66
N SER A 659 2.34 31.46 -24.36
CA SER A 659 0.91 31.45 -24.70
C SER A 659 0.46 32.82 -25.18
N THR A 660 -0.55 32.87 -26.05
CA THR A 660 -1.27 34.12 -26.33
C THR A 660 -2.22 34.53 -25.21
N ALA A 661 -2.49 33.65 -24.24
CA ALA A 661 -3.31 33.93 -23.07
C ALA A 661 -2.47 34.39 -21.87
N VAL A 662 -3.14 34.98 -20.88
CA VAL A 662 -2.51 35.39 -19.60
C VAL A 662 -2.36 34.25 -18.61
N ASP A 663 -3.06 33.13 -18.84
CA ASP A 663 -2.93 31.88 -18.12
C ASP A 663 -3.41 30.74 -19.04
N THR A 664 -2.94 29.54 -18.79
CA THR A 664 -3.38 28.29 -19.45
C THR A 664 -2.89 27.11 -18.62
N ASP A 665 -3.21 25.89 -19.03
CA ASP A 665 -2.61 24.68 -18.45
C ASP A 665 -1.72 24.00 -19.50
N PHE A 666 -0.70 23.25 -19.06
CA PHE A 666 -0.04 22.26 -19.89
C PHE A 666 -0.16 20.88 -19.23
N THR A 667 -0.48 19.87 -20.03
CA THR A 667 -0.57 18.47 -19.63
C THR A 667 0.53 17.66 -20.29
N ALA A 668 0.94 16.60 -19.60
CA ALA A 668 1.91 15.65 -20.12
C ALA A 668 1.45 14.21 -19.83
N LYS A 669 1.68 13.30 -20.77
CA LYS A 669 1.42 11.86 -20.62
C LYS A 669 2.62 11.04 -21.05
N LEU A 670 3.23 10.31 -20.12
CA LEU A 670 4.28 9.34 -20.41
C LEU A 670 3.62 8.05 -20.93
N VAL A 671 3.98 7.65 -22.14
CA VAL A 671 3.47 6.45 -22.79
C VAL A 671 4.59 5.49 -23.14
N ASP A 672 4.31 4.20 -23.03
CA ASP A 672 5.09 3.14 -23.63
C ASP A 672 4.51 2.82 -25.02
N VAL A 673 5.30 3.05 -26.07
CA VAL A 673 4.89 2.80 -27.45
C VAL A 673 5.38 1.43 -27.89
N TYR A 674 4.44 0.51 -28.04
CA TYR A 674 4.71 -0.87 -28.41
C TYR A 674 5.11 -0.99 -29.90
N PRO A 675 5.82 -2.06 -30.29
CA PRO A 675 6.14 -2.36 -31.69
C PRO A 675 4.90 -2.52 -32.59
N ASP A 676 3.76 -2.91 -32.03
CA ASP A 676 2.47 -2.98 -32.74
C ASP A 676 1.73 -1.63 -32.85
N GLY A 677 2.37 -0.57 -32.34
CA GLY A 677 1.91 0.81 -32.39
C GLY A 677 0.94 1.19 -31.28
N ARG A 678 0.63 0.35 -30.29
CA ARG A 678 -0.13 0.79 -29.10
C ARG A 678 0.64 1.87 -28.35
N GLU A 679 -0.07 2.87 -27.83
CA GLU A 679 0.51 3.96 -27.03
C GLU A 679 -0.05 3.86 -25.59
N MET A 680 0.56 3.01 -24.76
CA MET A 680 0.03 2.68 -23.44
C MET A 680 0.43 3.74 -22.41
N LEU A 681 -0.57 4.42 -21.82
CA LEU A 681 -0.35 5.41 -20.76
C LEU A 681 0.19 4.76 -19.48
N PHE A 682 1.24 5.35 -18.89
CA PHE A 682 1.74 4.94 -17.56
C PHE A 682 1.69 6.06 -16.52
N LEU A 683 2.03 7.30 -16.90
CA LEU A 683 1.93 8.47 -16.03
C LEU A 683 1.29 9.64 -16.76
N ASP A 684 0.54 10.46 -16.05
CA ASP A 684 0.05 11.74 -16.53
C ASP A 684 0.07 12.82 -15.45
N GLY A 685 0.39 14.04 -15.87
CA GLY A 685 0.46 15.22 -15.02
C GLY A 685 -0.09 16.45 -15.75
N ILE A 686 -0.31 17.49 -14.97
CA ILE A 686 -0.81 18.78 -15.42
C ILE A 686 -0.14 19.87 -14.59
N GLN A 687 0.07 21.04 -15.17
CA GLN A 687 0.50 22.24 -14.45
C GLN A 687 -0.29 23.44 -14.96
N ARG A 688 -0.90 24.18 -14.04
CA ARG A 688 -1.47 25.50 -14.31
C ARG A 688 -0.38 26.55 -14.29
N VAL A 689 -0.26 27.31 -15.37
CA VAL A 689 0.92 28.14 -15.60
C VAL A 689 1.01 29.28 -14.60
N LYS A 690 -0.12 29.85 -14.15
CA LYS A 690 -0.05 30.88 -13.09
C LYS A 690 0.51 30.38 -11.75
N TYR A 691 0.60 29.07 -11.54
CA TYR A 691 1.19 28.46 -10.35
C TYR A 691 2.60 27.89 -10.59
N ARG A 692 3.24 28.21 -11.73
CA ARG A 692 4.56 27.65 -12.11
C ARG A 692 5.69 27.96 -11.12
N ASP A 693 5.66 29.14 -10.49
CA ASP A 693 6.68 29.58 -9.54
C ASP A 693 6.29 29.29 -8.08
N SER A 694 4.99 29.27 -7.79
CA SER A 694 4.45 29.11 -6.44
C SER A 694 2.98 28.69 -6.49
N PHE A 695 2.62 27.67 -5.72
CA PHE A 695 1.21 27.32 -5.47
C PHE A 695 0.51 28.29 -4.50
N GLU A 696 1.26 29.11 -3.75
CA GLU A 696 0.71 30.08 -2.80
C GLU A 696 0.43 31.42 -3.49
N THR A 697 1.40 31.93 -4.25
CA THR A 697 1.34 33.26 -4.87
C THR A 697 1.34 33.14 -6.40
N PRO A 698 0.16 33.18 -7.06
CA PRO A 698 0.09 33.02 -8.50
C PRO A 698 0.65 34.23 -9.27
N SER A 699 1.32 33.96 -10.40
CA SER A 699 1.91 34.94 -11.32
C SER A 699 1.34 34.74 -12.73
N LEU A 700 0.66 35.73 -13.32
CA LEU A 700 0.14 35.58 -14.70
C LEU A 700 1.28 35.59 -15.73
N LEU A 701 1.05 34.99 -16.90
CA LEU A 701 1.93 35.11 -18.05
C LEU A 701 1.87 36.51 -18.66
N THR A 702 2.98 36.92 -19.28
CA THR A 702 2.95 37.98 -20.30
C THR A 702 2.72 37.32 -21.66
N PRO A 703 1.58 37.58 -22.34
CA PRO A 703 1.28 36.95 -23.62
C PRO A 703 2.41 37.06 -24.64
N GLY A 704 2.74 35.94 -25.30
CA GLY A 704 3.80 35.83 -26.31
C GLY A 704 5.23 35.80 -25.76
N THR A 705 5.42 35.93 -24.46
CA THR A 705 6.75 35.83 -23.83
C THR A 705 7.02 34.38 -23.42
N SER A 706 8.27 33.94 -23.63
CA SER A 706 8.72 32.61 -23.21
C SER A 706 8.87 32.54 -21.69
N ASP A 707 8.51 31.41 -21.11
CA ASP A 707 8.59 31.12 -19.67
C ASP A 707 8.94 29.63 -19.46
N ASP A 708 9.49 29.29 -18.30
CA ASP A 708 9.87 27.91 -17.98
C ASP A 708 8.78 27.26 -17.13
N LEU A 709 8.51 25.98 -17.40
CA LEU A 709 7.45 25.22 -16.75
C LEU A 709 7.96 23.82 -16.41
N THR A 710 7.70 23.36 -15.19
CA THR A 710 7.90 21.97 -14.80
C THR A 710 6.55 21.31 -14.58
N ILE A 711 6.34 20.15 -15.19
CA ILE A 711 5.17 19.31 -14.97
C ILE A 711 5.62 18.07 -14.21
N ASP A 712 5.06 17.90 -13.01
CA ASP A 712 5.26 16.72 -12.18
C ASP A 712 4.37 15.56 -12.67
N LEU A 713 5.00 14.48 -13.15
CA LEU A 713 4.33 13.27 -13.63
C LEU A 713 4.17 12.21 -12.52
N TRP A 714 4.65 12.49 -11.31
CA TRP A 714 4.72 11.59 -10.16
C TRP A 714 5.72 10.44 -10.34
N TYR A 715 5.53 9.34 -9.62
CA TYR A 715 6.50 8.25 -9.53
C TYR A 715 6.08 7.04 -10.36
N THR A 716 7.01 6.24 -10.85
CA THR A 716 6.71 4.93 -11.45
C THR A 716 7.82 3.92 -11.19
N SER A 717 7.56 2.66 -11.52
CA SER A 717 8.57 1.61 -11.72
C SER A 717 8.17 0.79 -12.94
N LEU A 718 8.85 1.04 -14.05
CA LEU A 718 8.52 0.49 -15.38
C LEU A 718 9.81 0.15 -16.13
N VAL A 719 9.83 -1.00 -16.80
CA VAL A 719 10.82 -1.31 -17.83
C VAL A 719 10.22 -1.07 -19.20
N PHE A 720 10.76 -0.10 -19.95
CA PHE A 720 10.50 0.03 -21.38
C PHE A 720 11.30 -1.06 -22.11
N ASN A 721 10.63 -1.93 -22.87
CA ASN A 721 11.27 -3.09 -23.45
C ASN A 721 12.08 -2.75 -24.72
N THR A 722 12.95 -3.67 -25.16
CA THR A 722 13.63 -3.56 -26.46
C THR A 722 12.62 -3.44 -27.59
N GLY A 723 12.87 -2.54 -28.54
CA GLY A 723 11.99 -2.27 -29.68
C GLY A 723 10.79 -1.38 -29.36
N HIS A 724 10.48 -1.13 -28.09
CA HIS A 724 9.50 -0.11 -27.70
C HIS A 724 10.09 1.30 -27.86
N ARG A 725 9.23 2.33 -27.82
CA ARG A 725 9.68 3.73 -27.72
C ARG A 725 9.14 4.35 -26.43
N ILE A 726 9.94 5.23 -25.84
CA ILE A 726 9.46 6.14 -24.79
C ILE A 726 8.74 7.28 -25.51
N GLY A 727 7.51 7.58 -25.09
CA GLY A 727 6.72 8.66 -25.64
C GLY A 727 6.26 9.66 -24.60
N ILE A 728 6.21 10.94 -24.98
CA ILE A 728 5.57 11.99 -24.19
C ILE A 728 4.54 12.70 -25.06
N HIS A 729 3.29 12.75 -24.60
CA HIS A 729 2.24 13.55 -25.23
C HIS A 729 2.06 14.83 -24.44
N VAL A 730 2.10 15.99 -25.10
CA VAL A 730 1.93 17.32 -24.49
C VAL A 730 0.67 17.98 -25.03
N SER A 731 -0.16 18.52 -24.15
CA SER A 731 -1.38 19.26 -24.52
C SER A 731 -1.64 20.35 -23.48
N SER A 732 -2.86 20.90 -23.44
CA SER A 732 -3.31 21.90 -22.47
C SER A 732 -4.62 21.53 -21.78
N SER A 733 -5.03 20.27 -21.89
CA SER A 733 -6.19 19.75 -21.16
C SER A 733 -6.15 18.23 -21.01
N ASN A 734 -6.91 17.72 -20.04
CA ASN A 734 -7.14 16.30 -19.77
C ASN A 734 -8.44 16.20 -18.95
N PHE A 735 -9.58 16.36 -19.63
CA PHE A 735 -10.91 16.56 -19.06
C PHE A 735 -11.80 15.31 -19.21
N PRO A 736 -12.59 14.90 -18.20
CA PRO A 736 -12.96 15.66 -17.01
C PRO A 736 -12.17 15.34 -15.76
N ARG A 737 -11.01 14.65 -15.83
CA ARG A 737 -10.17 14.46 -14.63
C ARG A 737 -9.82 15.81 -14.01
N PHE A 738 -9.32 16.73 -14.83
CA PHE A 738 -9.01 18.10 -14.45
C PHE A 738 -10.06 19.08 -15.00
N GLU A 739 -10.37 20.13 -14.23
CA GLU A 739 -11.18 21.24 -14.71
C GLU A 739 -10.44 22.01 -15.82
N VAL A 740 -11.15 22.46 -16.85
CA VAL A 740 -10.53 23.20 -17.96
C VAL A 740 -10.08 24.60 -17.51
N ASN A 741 -8.90 25.03 -17.94
CA ASN A 741 -8.49 26.43 -17.81
C ASN A 741 -9.33 27.30 -18.76
N PRO A 742 -9.95 28.40 -18.28
CA PRO A 742 -10.68 29.33 -19.15
C PRO A 742 -9.78 30.24 -20.01
N ASN A 743 -8.46 30.17 -19.81
CA ASN A 743 -7.41 30.96 -20.46
C ASN A 743 -7.51 32.48 -20.23
N ASN A 744 -8.15 32.91 -19.15
CA ASN A 744 -8.40 34.31 -18.83
C ASN A 744 -7.90 34.74 -17.43
N GLY A 745 -7.11 33.88 -16.77
CA GLY A 745 -6.54 34.09 -15.43
C GLY A 745 -7.43 33.64 -14.27
N GLN A 746 -8.69 33.27 -14.53
CA GLN A 746 -9.58 32.70 -13.51
C GLN A 746 -9.26 31.21 -13.25
N ASP A 747 -9.48 30.74 -12.02
CA ASP A 747 -9.26 29.33 -11.66
C ASP A 747 -10.29 28.37 -12.25
N LEU A 748 -11.51 28.85 -12.45
CA LEU A 748 -12.65 28.06 -12.88
C LEU A 748 -13.36 28.78 -14.02
N PRO A 749 -13.91 28.03 -14.99
CA PRO A 749 -14.85 28.57 -15.97
C PRO A 749 -16.05 29.24 -15.30
N ASP A 750 -16.22 30.54 -15.51
CA ASP A 750 -17.37 31.31 -15.04
C ASP A 750 -17.80 32.32 -16.11
N PRO A 751 -18.80 31.97 -16.94
CA PRO A 751 -19.31 32.85 -18.00
C PRO A 751 -19.84 34.20 -17.49
N ALA A 752 -20.21 34.30 -16.20
CA ALA A 752 -20.66 35.55 -15.62
C ALA A 752 -19.49 36.50 -15.30
N LYS A 753 -18.27 35.98 -15.12
CA LYS A 753 -17.06 36.77 -14.86
C LYS A 753 -16.30 37.12 -16.12
N ALA A 754 -16.04 36.15 -16.99
CA ALA A 754 -15.29 36.35 -18.22
C ALA A 754 -15.54 35.22 -19.24
N PRO A 755 -15.51 35.51 -20.55
CA PRO A 755 -15.64 34.47 -21.57
C PRO A 755 -14.43 33.53 -21.58
N LEU A 756 -14.64 32.31 -22.08
CA LEU A 756 -13.56 31.39 -22.42
C LEU A 756 -12.75 31.96 -23.58
N VAL A 757 -11.43 31.78 -23.54
CA VAL A 757 -10.50 32.28 -24.57
C VAL A 757 -9.79 31.09 -25.21
N ILE A 758 -9.65 31.10 -26.54
CA ILE A 758 -8.77 30.15 -27.24
C ILE A 758 -7.33 30.64 -27.07
N ALA A 759 -6.46 29.78 -26.55
CA ALA A 759 -5.04 30.08 -26.36
C ALA A 759 -4.20 29.38 -27.43
N ASN A 760 -3.33 30.11 -28.12
CA ASN A 760 -2.27 29.49 -28.92
C ASN A 760 -1.06 29.27 -28.01
N ASN A 761 -0.83 28.01 -27.67
CA ASN A 761 0.22 27.57 -26.77
C ASN A 761 1.38 27.04 -27.59
N THR A 762 2.59 27.46 -27.23
CA THR A 762 3.82 27.12 -27.94
C THR A 762 4.78 26.41 -27.00
N VAL A 763 5.37 25.30 -27.44
CA VAL A 763 6.49 24.60 -26.79
C VAL A 763 7.74 24.81 -27.63
N TYR A 764 8.79 25.36 -27.01
CA TYR A 764 10.09 25.56 -27.66
C TYR A 764 10.98 24.33 -27.48
N VAL A 765 11.71 23.93 -28.52
CA VAL A 765 12.45 22.65 -28.59
C VAL A 765 13.82 22.82 -29.25
N GLY A 766 14.77 21.96 -28.87
CA GLY A 766 16.15 21.99 -29.39
C GLY A 766 16.93 23.29 -29.15
N GLY A 767 18.14 23.36 -29.71
CA GLY A 767 19.04 24.49 -29.51
C GLY A 767 19.36 24.73 -28.04
N ALA A 768 19.24 25.98 -27.59
CA ALA A 768 19.41 26.37 -26.19
C ALA A 768 18.15 26.17 -25.33
N HIS A 769 17.03 25.69 -25.90
CA HIS A 769 15.79 25.51 -25.16
C HIS A 769 15.88 24.29 -24.24
N LEU A 770 15.39 24.44 -23.00
CA LEU A 770 15.57 23.44 -21.95
C LEU A 770 14.45 22.38 -21.88
N SER A 771 13.55 22.32 -22.86
CA SER A 771 12.45 21.36 -22.88
C SER A 771 12.96 19.92 -22.92
N ALA A 772 12.70 19.16 -21.86
CA ALA A 772 13.22 17.82 -21.68
C ALA A 772 12.38 16.96 -20.74
N LEU A 773 12.29 15.67 -21.05
CA LEU A 773 11.77 14.64 -20.15
C LEU A 773 12.94 14.10 -19.30
N GLU A 774 12.75 14.05 -17.98
CA GLU A 774 13.73 13.56 -17.02
C GLU A 774 13.25 12.21 -16.46
N LEU A 775 13.99 11.14 -16.77
CA LEU A 775 13.67 9.79 -16.32
C LEU A 775 14.65 9.32 -15.23
N PRO A 776 14.18 8.83 -14.08
CA PRO A 776 15.02 8.31 -13.03
C PRO A 776 15.52 6.89 -13.38
N ILE A 777 16.80 6.80 -13.73
CA ILE A 777 17.49 5.53 -14.02
C ILE A 777 18.47 5.20 -12.88
N PRO A 778 18.89 3.93 -12.70
CA PRO A 778 19.94 3.61 -11.73
C PRO A 778 21.22 4.42 -11.99
N SER A 779 21.84 5.01 -10.96
CA SER A 779 23.10 5.76 -11.13
C SER A 779 24.28 4.91 -11.63
N SER A 780 24.16 3.58 -11.52
CA SER A 780 25.12 2.59 -12.03
C SER A 780 24.77 2.08 -13.43
N PHE A 781 23.76 2.66 -14.09
CA PHE A 781 23.38 2.26 -15.44
C PHE A 781 24.48 2.66 -16.42
N ASP A 782 24.95 1.68 -17.17
CA ASP A 782 25.98 1.76 -18.21
C ASP A 782 25.29 1.22 -19.48
N GLN A 783 25.11 2.10 -20.47
CA GLN A 783 24.26 1.81 -21.62
C GLN A 783 24.97 0.97 -22.68
N ASP A 784 26.24 1.28 -22.95
CA ASP A 784 27.02 0.67 -24.03
C ASP A 784 28.02 -0.38 -23.54
N GLY A 785 28.13 -0.55 -22.21
CA GLY A 785 28.83 -1.64 -21.55
C GLY A 785 30.35 -1.46 -21.56
N ASP A 786 30.81 -0.22 -21.60
CA ASP A 786 32.22 0.13 -21.70
C ASP A 786 32.93 0.22 -20.32
N GLY A 787 32.15 0.17 -19.23
CA GLY A 787 32.62 0.23 -17.85
C GLY A 787 32.38 1.56 -17.15
N LEU A 788 31.84 2.58 -17.83
CA LEU A 788 31.42 3.86 -17.26
C LEU A 788 29.90 3.92 -17.13
N SER A 789 29.40 4.39 -16.00
CA SER A 789 27.98 4.73 -15.91
C SER A 789 27.67 6.02 -16.65
N GLU A 790 26.41 6.24 -17.06
CA GLU A 790 26.02 7.49 -17.75
C GLU A 790 26.43 8.74 -16.94
N SER A 791 26.42 8.66 -15.61
CA SER A 791 26.88 9.78 -14.77
C SER A 791 28.38 10.02 -14.87
N GLN A 792 29.19 8.97 -15.01
CA GLN A 792 30.64 9.10 -15.20
C GLN A 792 30.94 9.64 -16.59
N GLU A 793 30.24 9.17 -17.61
CA GLU A 793 30.38 9.64 -18.98
C GLU A 793 30.03 11.12 -19.12
N ASN A 794 28.88 11.54 -18.57
CA ASN A 794 28.51 12.96 -18.54
C ASN A 794 29.55 13.85 -17.82
N ASN A 795 30.25 13.32 -16.81
CA ASN A 795 31.32 14.04 -16.13
C ASN A 795 32.62 14.10 -16.94
N LEU A 796 32.88 13.07 -17.74
CA LEU A 796 34.04 12.98 -18.64
C LEU A 796 33.80 13.72 -19.97
N GLY A 797 32.54 13.96 -20.33
CA GLY A 797 32.13 14.53 -21.61
C GLY A 797 32.06 13.51 -22.76
N THR A 798 32.10 12.21 -22.44
CA THR A 798 31.96 11.11 -23.40
C THR A 798 30.49 10.89 -23.78
N ASP A 799 30.22 10.21 -24.89
CA ASP A 799 28.85 9.95 -25.40
C ASP A 799 28.27 8.67 -24.80
N PRO A 800 27.23 8.75 -23.93
CA PRO A 800 26.62 7.58 -23.25
C PRO A 800 25.95 6.53 -24.13
N SER A 801 26.10 6.64 -25.43
CA SER A 801 25.59 5.69 -26.41
C SER A 801 26.68 5.06 -27.27
N ARG A 802 27.94 5.38 -27.00
CA ARG A 802 29.10 4.97 -27.78
C ARG A 802 30.24 4.56 -26.85
N ALA A 803 30.48 3.25 -26.79
CA ALA A 803 31.54 2.67 -25.96
C ALA A 803 32.97 3.16 -26.28
N ASP A 804 33.15 3.88 -27.40
CA ASP A 804 34.40 4.49 -27.87
C ASP A 804 34.00 5.82 -28.53
N THR A 805 34.10 6.91 -27.77
CA THR A 805 33.59 8.24 -28.14
C THR A 805 34.41 8.88 -29.24
N ASP A 806 35.74 8.82 -29.15
CA ASP A 806 36.65 9.47 -30.08
C ASP A 806 37.06 8.59 -31.28
N ALA A 807 36.67 7.32 -31.25
CA ALA A 807 36.85 6.32 -32.30
C ALA A 807 38.32 5.93 -32.55
N ASP A 808 39.14 5.90 -31.51
CA ASP A 808 40.55 5.50 -31.60
C ASP A 808 40.78 3.98 -31.49
N GLY A 809 39.74 3.24 -31.07
CA GLY A 809 39.73 1.79 -30.93
C GLY A 809 39.81 1.29 -29.48
N THR A 810 39.94 2.19 -28.50
CA THR A 810 39.87 1.90 -27.07
C THR A 810 38.53 2.34 -26.50
N GLN A 811 38.00 1.58 -25.54
CA GLN A 811 36.72 1.93 -24.92
C GLN A 811 36.91 3.02 -23.88
N ASP A 812 35.96 3.96 -23.73
CA ASP A 812 36.13 5.14 -22.87
C ASP A 812 36.44 4.74 -21.41
N GLY A 813 35.80 3.70 -20.89
CA GLY A 813 36.08 3.16 -19.55
C GLY A 813 37.47 2.54 -19.34
N SER A 814 38.22 2.29 -20.41
CA SER A 814 39.60 1.81 -20.39
C SER A 814 40.61 2.80 -20.99
N ASP A 815 40.14 3.97 -21.43
CA ASP A 815 40.93 4.98 -22.13
C ASP A 815 41.37 6.09 -21.15
N THR A 816 42.65 6.48 -21.22
CA THR A 816 43.21 7.57 -20.40
C THR A 816 42.83 8.95 -20.95
N PHE A 817 42.60 9.07 -22.26
CA PHE A 817 42.16 10.29 -22.94
C PHE A 817 40.93 10.04 -23.84
N PRO A 818 39.76 9.68 -23.28
CA PRO A 818 38.57 9.20 -24.01
C PRO A 818 37.88 10.22 -24.96
N LEU A 819 38.46 11.40 -25.13
CA LEU A 819 38.00 12.47 -26.03
C LEU A 819 39.08 12.89 -27.04
N ASN A 820 40.25 12.26 -27.00
CA ASN A 820 41.39 12.62 -27.83
C ASN A 820 41.92 11.37 -28.56
N PRO A 821 41.60 11.20 -29.86
CA PRO A 821 41.85 9.96 -30.59
C PRO A 821 43.32 9.75 -30.98
N ARG A 822 44.22 10.41 -30.26
CA ARG A 822 45.67 10.42 -30.44
C ARG A 822 46.39 9.69 -29.32
N GLY A 823 45.72 9.39 -28.22
CA GLY A 823 46.31 8.72 -27.09
C GLY A 823 45.25 7.93 -26.35
N ALA A 824 45.45 6.63 -26.21
CA ALA A 824 44.59 5.78 -25.40
C ALA A 824 45.24 5.46 -24.03
N SER A 825 46.56 5.57 -23.97
CA SER A 825 47.37 5.19 -22.81
C SER A 825 48.43 6.26 -22.49
N ASP A 826 48.82 6.34 -21.22
CA ASP A 826 49.88 7.23 -20.70
C ASP A 826 50.74 6.45 -19.70
N SER A 827 51.65 5.62 -20.23
CA SER A 827 52.44 4.66 -19.45
C SER A 827 53.45 5.34 -18.53
N ASP A 828 53.89 6.55 -18.84
CA ASP A 828 54.86 7.30 -18.04
C ASP A 828 54.28 8.52 -17.30
N SER A 829 52.98 8.75 -17.45
CA SER A 829 52.14 9.67 -16.69
C SER A 829 52.55 11.13 -16.83
N ASP A 830 52.96 11.52 -18.04
CA ASP A 830 53.38 12.88 -18.34
C ASP A 830 52.28 13.75 -18.99
N GLY A 831 51.14 13.12 -19.29
CA GLY A 831 49.95 13.75 -19.86
C GLY A 831 49.88 13.68 -21.39
N ILE A 832 50.85 13.06 -22.06
CA ILE A 832 50.84 12.79 -23.50
C ILE A 832 50.47 11.32 -23.73
N GLY A 833 49.77 11.03 -24.84
CA GLY A 833 49.44 9.67 -25.22
C GLY A 833 50.64 8.88 -25.75
N ASP A 834 50.84 7.64 -25.27
CA ASP A 834 51.89 6.71 -25.72
C ASP A 834 51.91 6.60 -27.25
N GLU A 835 50.73 6.47 -27.88
CA GLU A 835 50.57 6.32 -29.32
C GLU A 835 51.06 7.55 -30.09
N TRP A 836 50.86 8.74 -29.52
CA TRP A 836 51.32 10.01 -30.08
C TRP A 836 52.84 10.17 -29.92
N GLU A 837 53.39 9.85 -28.75
CA GLU A 837 54.84 9.87 -28.50
C GLU A 837 55.58 8.90 -29.41
N TYR A 838 55.12 7.65 -29.53
CA TYR A 838 55.74 6.69 -30.46
C TYR A 838 55.70 7.16 -31.91
N ARG A 839 54.66 7.91 -32.29
CA ARG A 839 54.52 8.45 -33.63
C ARG A 839 55.53 9.56 -33.92
N TYR A 840 55.81 10.44 -32.97
CA TYR A 840 56.67 11.61 -33.19
C TYR A 840 58.11 11.45 -32.66
N PHE A 841 58.28 10.85 -31.48
CA PHE A 841 59.58 10.68 -30.81
C PHE A 841 60.13 9.25 -30.95
N GLY A 842 59.25 8.25 -31.04
CA GLY A 842 59.61 6.84 -31.20
C GLY A 842 60.02 6.12 -29.90
N ASN A 843 59.77 6.77 -28.76
CA ASN A 843 59.97 6.28 -27.40
C ASN A 843 58.93 6.94 -26.49
N LEU A 844 58.83 6.42 -25.26
CA LEU A 844 58.10 7.05 -24.16
C LEU A 844 59.12 7.73 -23.25
N SER A 845 58.85 8.97 -22.85
CA SER A 845 59.74 9.72 -21.97
C SER A 845 58.97 10.77 -21.18
N ALA A 846 58.90 10.60 -19.86
CA ALA A 846 58.21 11.55 -18.97
C ALA A 846 58.75 13.00 -18.95
N VAL A 847 59.81 13.30 -19.71
CA VAL A 847 60.29 14.66 -19.93
C VAL A 847 59.45 15.36 -21.01
N ASP A 848 58.83 14.59 -21.90
CA ASP A 848 58.19 15.02 -23.13
C ASP A 848 56.96 15.91 -22.81
N GLY A 849 56.19 15.56 -21.78
CA GLY A 849 55.11 16.38 -21.21
C GLY A 849 55.51 17.81 -20.79
N THR A 850 56.81 18.06 -20.58
CA THR A 850 57.34 19.40 -20.23
C THR A 850 58.33 19.98 -21.23
N SER A 851 58.74 19.22 -22.24
CA SER A 851 59.66 19.71 -23.26
C SER A 851 58.94 20.54 -24.31
N ASP A 852 59.74 21.27 -25.09
CA ASP A 852 59.35 22.00 -26.29
C ASP A 852 60.35 21.52 -27.36
N TYR A 853 60.02 20.39 -28.01
CA TYR A 853 61.00 19.64 -28.78
C TYR A 853 61.49 20.39 -30.02
N ASP A 854 60.64 21.24 -30.63
CA ASP A 854 61.01 22.09 -31.77
C ASP A 854 61.44 23.52 -31.40
N GLY A 855 61.35 23.89 -30.11
CA GLY A 855 61.83 25.17 -29.56
C GLY A 855 60.96 26.36 -29.97
N ASN A 856 59.68 26.14 -30.28
CA ASN A 856 58.77 27.16 -30.78
C ASN A 856 58.07 27.97 -29.67
N GLY A 857 58.27 27.59 -28.40
CA GLY A 857 57.70 28.21 -27.21
C GLY A 857 56.41 27.57 -26.70
N GLU A 858 55.97 26.45 -27.29
CA GLU A 858 54.84 25.62 -26.89
C GLU A 858 55.37 24.26 -26.40
N THR A 859 54.85 23.75 -25.29
CA THR A 859 55.27 22.42 -24.82
C THR A 859 54.71 21.33 -25.71
N ASP A 860 55.35 20.16 -25.74
CA ASP A 860 54.87 19.01 -26.52
C ASP A 860 53.50 18.51 -26.00
N LEU A 861 53.22 18.67 -24.69
CA LEU A 861 51.88 18.48 -24.13
C LEU A 861 50.85 19.43 -24.72
N ALA A 862 51.18 20.71 -24.89
CA ALA A 862 50.28 21.67 -25.52
C ALA A 862 50.10 21.36 -27.01
N ALA A 863 51.14 20.86 -27.68
CA ALA A 863 51.05 20.35 -29.05
C ALA A 863 50.13 19.13 -29.16
N PHE A 864 50.22 18.17 -28.23
CA PHE A 864 49.33 17.00 -28.14
C PHE A 864 47.86 17.40 -27.97
N LEU A 865 47.58 18.32 -27.03
CA LEU A 865 46.22 18.80 -26.75
C LEU A 865 45.62 19.64 -27.89
N THR A 866 46.45 20.20 -28.78
CA THR A 866 46.01 21.08 -29.88
C THR A 866 46.23 20.49 -31.28
N ASP A 867 46.63 19.22 -31.38
CA ASP A 867 46.93 18.53 -32.65
C ASP A 867 48.00 19.19 -33.51
N LYS A 868 49.06 19.69 -32.87
CA LYS A 868 50.21 20.23 -33.60
C LYS A 868 51.29 19.17 -33.74
N ASN A 869 52.04 19.27 -34.82
CA ASN A 869 53.22 18.44 -35.02
C ASN A 869 54.36 19.00 -34.14
N PRO A 870 54.83 18.27 -33.11
CA PRO A 870 55.90 18.73 -32.22
C PRO A 870 57.26 18.81 -32.91
N LEU A 871 57.33 18.42 -34.19
CA LEU A 871 58.53 18.47 -35.01
C LEU A 871 58.49 19.57 -36.07
N GLU A 872 57.45 20.41 -36.09
CA GLU A 872 57.18 21.35 -37.20
C GLU A 872 58.31 22.36 -37.41
N ASN A 873 58.91 22.89 -36.34
CA ASN A 873 59.99 23.88 -36.42
C ASN A 873 61.40 23.31 -36.29
N ILE A 874 61.56 21.98 -36.32
CA ILE A 874 62.89 21.38 -36.32
C ILE A 874 63.61 21.79 -37.61
N PRO A 875 64.75 22.49 -37.53
CA PRO A 875 65.50 22.86 -38.72
C PRO A 875 65.92 21.58 -39.45
N VAL A 876 65.39 21.34 -40.66
CA VAL A 876 65.86 20.27 -41.54
C VAL A 876 67.38 20.37 -41.62
N ALA A 877 68.06 19.35 -41.10
CA ALA A 877 69.50 19.37 -40.91
C ALA A 877 70.23 19.78 -42.19
N VAL A 878 71.05 20.81 -42.02
CA VAL A 878 71.96 21.40 -42.99
C VAL A 878 72.74 20.33 -43.75
N ASP A 879 72.73 20.48 -45.07
CA ASP A 879 73.68 19.98 -46.07
C ASP A 879 74.99 19.42 -45.48
N ARG A 880 75.18 18.09 -45.60
CA ARG A 880 76.34 17.32 -45.13
C ARG A 880 77.69 17.85 -45.66
N HIS A 881 77.71 18.75 -46.64
CA HIS A 881 78.94 19.35 -47.16
C HIS A 881 79.49 20.52 -46.33
N LYS A 882 78.71 21.18 -45.47
CA LYS A 882 79.21 22.32 -44.66
C LYS A 882 79.89 21.91 -43.35
N VAL A 883 79.56 20.73 -42.80
CA VAL A 883 80.13 20.24 -41.53
C VAL A 883 81.60 19.82 -41.68
N ILE A 884 81.99 19.30 -42.86
CA ILE A 884 83.39 18.93 -43.14
C ILE A 884 84.29 20.17 -43.25
N LEU A 885 83.78 21.29 -43.78
CA LEU A 885 84.58 22.52 -43.94
C LEU A 885 84.82 23.25 -42.60
N SER A 886 83.85 23.21 -41.68
CA SER A 886 83.97 23.83 -40.35
C SER A 886 84.87 23.01 -39.40
N LEU A 887 84.88 21.68 -39.50
CA LEU A 887 85.81 20.82 -38.74
C LEU A 887 87.27 21.03 -39.16
N VAL A 888 87.55 21.24 -40.45
CA VAL A 888 88.91 21.52 -40.94
C VAL A 888 89.44 22.88 -40.45
N LEU A 889 88.57 23.89 -40.31
CA LEU A 889 88.95 25.20 -39.76
C LEU A 889 89.14 25.21 -38.23
N LEU A 890 88.41 24.36 -37.51
CA LEU A 890 88.53 24.20 -36.05
C LEU A 890 89.82 23.45 -35.65
N PHE A 891 90.25 22.43 -36.43
CA PHE A 891 91.52 21.75 -36.20
C PHE A 891 92.74 22.62 -36.55
N ALA A 892 92.63 23.55 -37.49
CA ALA A 892 93.71 24.49 -37.83
C ALA A 892 93.96 25.56 -36.76
N SER A 893 92.96 25.89 -35.93
CA SER A 893 93.05 26.95 -34.90
C SER A 893 93.48 26.42 -33.52
N ILE A 894 93.26 25.13 -33.22
CA ILE A 894 93.74 24.48 -31.99
C ILE A 894 95.25 24.15 -32.06
N GLY A 895 95.77 23.87 -33.26
CA GLY A 895 97.19 23.54 -33.48
C GLY A 895 98.17 24.70 -33.24
N PHE A 896 97.74 25.96 -33.38
CA PHE A 896 98.62 27.13 -33.26
C PHE A 896 98.72 27.66 -31.81
N GLY A 897 97.71 27.40 -30.96
CA GLY A 897 97.69 27.83 -29.56
C GLY A 897 98.56 26.98 -28.62
N ILE A 898 98.74 25.69 -28.94
CA ILE A 898 99.50 24.75 -28.09
C ILE A 898 101.02 24.92 -28.28
N ILE A 899 101.48 25.41 -29.42
CA ILE A 899 102.92 25.63 -29.72
C ILE A 899 103.46 26.91 -29.06
N LEU A 900 102.61 27.88 -28.72
CA LEU A 900 102.99 29.14 -28.05
C LEU A 900 103.00 29.06 -26.51
N GLN A 901 102.24 28.13 -25.92
CA GLN A 901 102.22 27.88 -24.47
C GLN A 901 103.38 26.98 -23.99
N LEU A 902 103.89 26.08 -24.85
CA LEU A 902 105.00 25.17 -24.50
C LEU A 902 106.40 25.81 -24.58
N ARG A 903 106.55 27.04 -25.09
CA ARG A 903 107.83 27.79 -25.06
C ARG A 903 108.05 28.64 -23.81
N LYS A 904 107.02 28.90 -23.00
CA LYS A 904 107.15 29.66 -21.74
C LYS A 904 107.39 28.78 -20.49
N PHE A 905 107.32 27.45 -20.62
CA PHE A 905 107.47 26.51 -19.50
C PHE A 905 108.87 25.88 -19.36
N ARG A 906 109.88 26.36 -20.12
CA ARG A 906 111.28 25.84 -20.05
C ARG A 906 112.31 26.80 -19.44
N LEU A 907 111.88 27.80 -18.69
CA LEU A 907 112.75 28.68 -17.88
C LEU A 907 112.24 28.80 -16.44
N GLY A 908 112.08 27.65 -15.79
CA GLY A 908 111.75 27.51 -14.37
C GLY A 908 111.80 26.04 -13.93
N VAL A 909 112.95 25.39 -14.13
CA VAL A 909 113.15 23.94 -13.91
C VAL A 909 113.86 23.65 -12.57
N ALA A 910 113.32 22.67 -11.84
CA ALA A 910 113.93 21.74 -10.89
C ALA A 910 114.28 22.17 -9.43
N LYS A 911 113.40 21.73 -8.50
CA LYS A 911 113.61 21.26 -7.11
C LYS A 911 112.29 20.57 -6.70
N ALA A 912 112.19 19.43 -6.03
CA ALA A 912 113.12 18.56 -5.33
C ALA A 912 112.57 17.12 -5.40
N GLY A 913 113.46 16.14 -5.31
CA GLY A 913 113.14 14.72 -5.31
C GLY A 913 113.15 14.12 -3.90
N LEU A 914 112.08 13.40 -3.59
CA LEU A 914 112.00 12.07 -2.98
C LEU A 914 110.61 11.53 -3.32
#